data_AF-A0A7K5X364-F1
#
_entry.id   AF-A0A7K5X364-F1
#
_cell.length_a   1.000
_cell.length_b   1.000
_cell.length_c   1.000
_cell.angle_alpha   90.00
_cell.angle_beta   90.00
_cell.angle_gamma   90.00
#
_symmetry.space_group_name_H-M   'P 1'
#
loop_
_entity.id
_entity.type
_entity.pdbx_description
1 polymer ?
#
loop_
_entity_poly.entity_id
_entity_poly.type
_entity_poly.pdbx_seq_one_letter_code
_entity_poly.pdbx_strand_id
1 'polypeptide(L)'
;CDAPPRLLSAELKEEHQGIATFPFNSRVEYVCRPGYVRNVNIRNVLVCGINNKWHGSKDMCTPKLCVYPGEPANGRLILEGKFTFGSAVNFTCNTGFRLVGSSQIQCVIKNGVVTWDRDIPFCEAIPCSPPPEIANGEHSGADKEHFEYGTSVTYWCHTVRRGEKPFSLVGDASIFCTTTDNINGVWNKPAPACKVVGCEHPSVEHGKLLSGYRAEYTYRDTVIFDCNFRYAMNGSDTSTCGENGLWDPPLPLCQRSSCDDPPHVPNAVKAKLAGNLFPVETVITYECREGHQFSPGETTRHVKCLPDFTWTEAPHSCERIRCSNPDVRNGRPLHVWEEKDDYAYGDRLEVTCNDGFAFRGHSNSIVLQCTSDGRWDPAVPECAPVTRCPKPDTTHGREVYRSKNDYTVGTQLRLACDSGYVLRGQDFTVCQPDTSWSPPLPFCDKVCGPPPQITNGQRSGLGQEQFPYGTEVTYSCAEGLSLIGDASIHCISDDGVDLAWSGPAPECRVVRCPKPAVERARMTPQRLTFPYGAGVRFSCEEGFVLRGDAESRCLADGAWHPPLPSCQPVRCPQPSRQEDMVFRTPKLWYAVNETLLFYCRSDGRQLVNSESTCSANGTWIPLPTCRKRDTCEKILRHREAFQCGIPLIELKTLLEVQKLYLEIQKLEKEL
;
A
#
# COMPACT_ATOMS: atom_id res chain seq x y z
N CYS A 1 7.18 65.73 -120.01
CA CYS A 1 7.73 64.52 -119.38
C CYS A 1 8.71 63.84 -120.31
N ASP A 2 9.76 63.25 -119.75
CA ASP A 2 10.68 62.36 -120.49
C ASP A 2 10.01 61.01 -120.81
N ALA A 3 10.75 60.13 -121.48
CA ALA A 3 10.29 58.79 -121.85
C ALA A 3 9.57 58.06 -120.68
N PRO A 4 8.41 57.42 -120.94
CA PRO A 4 7.66 56.69 -119.93
C PRO A 4 8.49 55.59 -119.23
N PRO A 5 8.21 55.27 -117.96
CA PRO A 5 8.97 54.26 -117.22
C PRO A 5 8.82 52.87 -117.85
N ARG A 6 9.92 52.11 -117.92
CA ARG A 6 9.87 50.69 -118.31
C ARG A 6 9.31 49.85 -117.16
N LEU A 7 8.33 49.00 -117.47
CA LEU A 7 7.71 48.09 -116.50
C LEU A 7 8.08 46.63 -116.82
N LEU A 8 8.26 45.81 -115.78
CA LEU A 8 8.56 44.38 -115.92
C LEU A 8 7.33 43.57 -116.34
N SER A 9 6.13 44.01 -115.96
CA SER A 9 4.86 43.33 -116.26
C SER A 9 4.15 43.86 -117.51
N ALA A 10 4.57 45.01 -118.03
CA ALA A 10 3.90 45.71 -119.12
C ALA A 10 4.90 46.41 -120.04
N GLU A 11 4.56 46.53 -121.31
CA GLU A 11 5.31 47.28 -122.32
C GLU A 11 4.47 48.41 -122.89
N LEU A 12 5.13 49.47 -123.30
CA LEU A 12 4.47 50.63 -123.87
C LEU A 12 3.85 50.22 -125.21
N LYS A 13 2.62 50.65 -125.49
CA LYS A 13 1.96 50.35 -126.77
C LYS A 13 2.76 50.96 -127.93
N GLU A 14 2.87 50.23 -129.05
CA GLU A 14 3.78 50.55 -130.17
C GLU A 14 3.69 52.01 -130.64
N GLU A 15 2.48 52.57 -130.68
CA GLU A 15 2.21 53.95 -131.10
C GLU A 15 2.91 55.04 -130.24
N HIS A 16 3.34 54.70 -129.03
CA HIS A 16 4.08 55.59 -128.13
C HIS A 16 5.56 55.21 -127.98
N GLN A 17 6.00 54.09 -128.57
CA GLN A 17 7.39 53.66 -128.52
C GLN A 17 8.28 54.55 -129.41
N GLY A 18 9.46 54.91 -128.91
CA GLY A 18 10.43 55.74 -129.65
C GLY A 18 10.23 57.26 -129.55
N ILE A 19 9.14 57.73 -128.92
CA ILE A 19 8.93 59.15 -128.61
C ILE A 19 9.76 59.52 -127.36
N ALA A 20 10.62 60.53 -127.49
CA ALA A 20 11.52 60.94 -126.40
C ALA A 20 10.88 61.93 -125.41
N THR A 21 9.95 62.77 -125.86
CA THR A 21 9.36 63.86 -125.06
C THR A 21 7.85 63.94 -125.22
N PHE A 22 7.15 64.14 -124.10
CA PHE A 22 5.68 64.16 -124.05
C PHE A 22 5.17 65.47 -123.44
N PRO A 23 4.28 66.22 -124.11
CA PRO A 23 3.70 67.44 -123.57
C PRO A 23 2.77 67.18 -122.36
N PHE A 24 2.47 68.23 -121.60
CA PHE A 24 1.56 68.16 -120.45
C PHE A 24 0.21 67.54 -120.85
N ASN A 25 -0.35 66.70 -119.97
CA ASN A 25 -1.60 65.96 -120.17
C ASN A 25 -1.54 64.87 -121.27
N SER A 26 -0.36 64.55 -121.80
CA SER A 26 -0.17 63.38 -122.67
C SER A 26 -0.51 62.10 -121.93
N ARG A 27 -1.19 61.18 -122.63
CA ARG A 27 -1.64 59.89 -122.12
C ARG A 27 -0.93 58.80 -122.90
N VAL A 28 -0.22 57.92 -122.22
CA VAL A 28 0.48 56.80 -122.84
C VAL A 28 -0.09 55.49 -122.34
N GLU A 29 -0.42 54.60 -123.26
CA GLU A 29 -1.03 53.31 -122.96
C GLU A 29 0.02 52.19 -122.92
N TYR A 30 -0.18 51.24 -122.02
CA TYR A 30 0.64 50.04 -121.87
C TYR A 30 -0.16 48.77 -122.16
N VAL A 31 0.53 47.77 -122.70
CA VAL A 31 0.05 46.40 -122.96
C VAL A 31 0.80 45.44 -122.06
N CYS A 32 0.14 44.42 -121.53
CA CYS A 32 0.80 43.46 -120.63
C CYS A 32 1.76 42.56 -121.40
N ARG A 33 2.94 42.32 -120.82
CA ARG A 33 3.93 41.38 -121.39
C ARG A 33 3.40 39.94 -121.30
N PRO A 34 3.90 39.02 -122.15
CA PRO A 34 3.61 37.59 -122.01
C PRO A 34 3.86 37.10 -120.59
N GLY A 35 2.94 36.30 -120.05
CA GLY A 35 2.96 35.87 -118.64
C GLY A 35 2.18 36.78 -117.69
N TYR A 36 1.74 37.95 -118.13
CA TYR A 36 0.89 38.87 -117.37
C TYR A 36 -0.47 39.08 -118.05
N VAL A 37 -1.47 39.44 -117.25
CA VAL A 37 -2.84 39.77 -117.66
C VAL A 37 -3.25 41.13 -117.12
N ARG A 38 -4.14 41.78 -117.87
CA ARG A 38 -4.62 43.13 -117.58
C ARG A 38 -5.42 43.17 -116.28
N ASN A 39 -4.99 44.00 -115.34
CA ASN A 39 -5.76 44.28 -114.13
C ASN A 39 -6.89 45.28 -114.44
N VAL A 40 -8.10 44.77 -114.67
CA VAL A 40 -9.25 45.54 -115.14
C VAL A 40 -9.61 46.72 -114.21
N ASN A 41 -9.28 46.62 -112.91
CA ASN A 41 -9.60 47.65 -111.91
C ASN A 41 -8.69 48.89 -111.98
N ILE A 42 -7.58 48.81 -112.69
CA ILE A 42 -6.59 49.88 -112.81
C ILE A 42 -6.55 50.34 -114.26
N ARG A 43 -6.41 51.63 -114.55
CA ARG A 43 -6.20 52.13 -115.93
C ARG A 43 -4.77 51.81 -116.38
N ASN A 44 -4.58 51.30 -117.61
CA ASN A 44 -3.28 51.05 -118.25
C ASN A 44 -2.68 52.29 -118.90
N VAL A 45 -3.04 53.47 -118.40
CA VAL A 45 -2.62 54.73 -118.97
C VAL A 45 -1.85 55.49 -117.90
N LEU A 46 -0.65 55.93 -118.24
CA LEU A 46 0.09 56.92 -117.45
C LEU A 46 -0.11 58.30 -118.07
N VAL A 47 -0.30 59.31 -117.23
CA VAL A 47 -0.57 60.69 -117.64
C VAL A 47 0.59 61.59 -117.22
N CYS A 48 1.08 62.41 -118.15
CA CYS A 48 2.14 63.38 -117.88
C CYS A 48 1.59 64.59 -117.09
N GLY A 49 2.03 64.76 -115.84
CA GLY A 49 1.58 65.84 -114.95
C GLY A 49 2.37 67.15 -115.10
N ILE A 50 1.92 68.18 -114.37
CA ILE A 50 2.45 69.56 -114.42
C ILE A 50 3.94 69.61 -114.05
N ASN A 51 4.42 68.68 -113.22
CA ASN A 51 5.79 68.63 -112.73
C ASN A 51 6.72 67.75 -113.61
N ASN A 52 6.37 67.53 -114.88
CA ASN A 52 7.08 66.60 -115.79
C ASN A 52 7.21 65.15 -115.27
N LYS A 53 6.35 64.73 -114.33
CA LYS A 53 6.31 63.35 -113.81
C LYS A 53 5.11 62.58 -114.35
N TRP A 54 5.29 61.27 -114.52
CA TRP A 54 4.22 60.35 -114.90
C TRP A 54 3.36 60.00 -113.69
N HIS A 55 2.04 60.16 -113.82
CA HIS A 55 1.04 59.81 -112.82
C HIS A 55 0.17 58.63 -113.29
N GLY A 56 -0.12 57.71 -112.37
CA GLY A 56 -0.89 56.50 -112.62
C GLY A 56 -0.32 55.32 -111.82
N SER A 57 -1.00 54.17 -111.85
CA SER A 57 -0.53 52.97 -111.17
C SER A 57 0.31 52.10 -112.09
N LYS A 58 1.38 51.52 -111.54
CA LYS A 58 2.27 50.58 -112.24
C LYS A 58 1.75 49.13 -112.19
N ASP A 59 0.70 48.86 -111.40
CA ASP A 59 0.11 47.53 -111.19
C ASP A 59 -1.01 47.19 -112.19
N MET A 60 -0.95 47.81 -113.37
CA MET A 60 -1.90 47.65 -114.47
C MET A 60 -1.92 46.23 -115.07
N CYS A 61 -0.87 45.45 -114.82
CA CYS A 61 -0.67 44.08 -115.28
C CYS A 61 -0.28 43.19 -114.10
N THR A 62 -1.05 42.13 -113.89
CA THR A 62 -0.85 41.12 -112.83
C THR A 62 -0.37 39.82 -113.45
N PRO A 63 0.51 39.04 -112.79
CA PRO A 63 1.01 37.81 -113.36
C PRO A 63 -0.12 36.78 -113.53
N LYS A 64 -0.09 36.02 -114.63
CA LYS A 64 -0.99 34.89 -114.86
C LYS A 64 -0.75 33.81 -113.80
N LEU A 65 -1.81 33.07 -113.47
CA LEU A 65 -1.77 31.98 -112.51
C LEU A 65 -1.38 30.68 -113.22
N CYS A 66 -0.40 29.97 -112.67
CA CYS A 66 -0.15 28.56 -112.97
C CYS A 66 -1.23 27.68 -112.33
N VAL A 67 -1.50 26.53 -112.94
CA VAL A 67 -2.35 25.49 -112.37
C VAL A 67 -1.67 24.93 -111.12
N TYR A 68 -2.45 24.51 -110.12
CA TYR A 68 -1.90 23.81 -108.95
C TYR A 68 -1.19 22.52 -109.41
N PRO A 69 0.11 22.34 -109.09
CA PRO A 69 0.89 21.22 -109.61
C PRO A 69 0.47 19.86 -109.03
N GLY A 70 -0.27 19.84 -107.91
CA GLY A 70 -0.57 18.64 -107.15
C GLY A 70 0.48 18.34 -106.08
N GLU A 71 0.23 17.29 -105.30
CA GLU A 71 1.16 16.79 -104.29
C GLU A 71 1.55 15.34 -104.58
N PRO A 72 2.83 14.98 -104.40
CA PRO A 72 3.27 13.60 -104.55
C PRO A 72 2.65 12.69 -103.48
N ALA A 73 2.30 11.46 -103.84
CA ALA A 73 1.94 10.44 -102.87
C ALA A 73 3.10 10.22 -101.89
N ASN A 74 2.81 10.19 -100.59
CA ASN A 74 3.83 10.14 -99.52
C ASN A 74 4.82 11.32 -99.53
N GLY A 75 4.41 12.47 -100.04
CA GLY A 75 5.11 13.73 -99.87
C GLY A 75 4.15 14.90 -99.81
N ARG A 76 4.71 16.11 -99.85
CA ARG A 76 3.95 17.36 -99.78
C ARG A 76 4.64 18.47 -100.56
N LEU A 77 3.82 19.40 -101.05
CA LEU A 77 4.25 20.66 -101.63
C LEU A 77 4.57 21.64 -100.50
N ILE A 78 5.75 22.25 -100.53
CA ILE A 78 6.11 23.35 -99.62
C ILE A 78 5.58 24.65 -100.23
N LEU A 79 4.51 25.17 -99.64
CA LEU A 79 3.81 26.37 -100.11
C LEU A 79 4.52 27.65 -99.63
N GLU A 80 4.93 28.50 -100.58
CA GLU A 80 5.47 29.84 -100.31
C GLU A 80 4.60 30.99 -100.88
N GLY A 81 3.38 30.71 -101.35
CA GLY A 81 2.45 31.75 -101.79
C GLY A 81 1.51 31.36 -102.94
N LYS A 82 1.16 32.35 -103.79
CA LYS A 82 0.31 32.15 -104.98
C LYS A 82 1.14 31.63 -106.15
N PHE A 83 0.60 30.70 -106.94
CA PHE A 83 1.25 30.13 -108.12
C PHE A 83 1.19 31.09 -109.31
N THR A 84 2.04 32.11 -109.32
CA THR A 84 2.08 33.12 -110.39
C THR A 84 3.25 32.89 -111.34
N PHE A 85 3.18 33.45 -112.55
CA PHE A 85 4.30 33.44 -113.49
C PHE A 85 5.61 33.91 -112.82
N GLY A 86 6.66 33.08 -112.91
CA GLY A 86 7.95 33.28 -112.26
C GLY A 86 8.11 32.59 -110.90
N SER A 87 7.03 32.14 -110.25
CA SER A 87 7.08 31.42 -108.97
C SER A 87 7.80 30.08 -109.09
N ALA A 88 8.62 29.75 -108.10
CA ALA A 88 9.22 28.43 -107.93
C ALA A 88 8.62 27.76 -106.68
N VAL A 89 8.34 26.46 -106.75
CA VAL A 89 7.79 25.70 -105.62
C VAL A 89 8.60 24.45 -105.38
N ASN A 90 8.73 24.07 -104.11
CA ASN A 90 9.55 22.96 -103.66
C ASN A 90 8.68 21.80 -103.17
N PHE A 91 9.20 20.58 -103.29
CA PHE A 91 8.57 19.37 -102.78
C PHE A 91 9.46 18.70 -101.74
N THR A 92 8.82 18.01 -100.80
CA THR A 92 9.49 17.17 -99.81
C THR A 92 8.71 15.89 -99.61
N CYS A 93 9.42 14.80 -99.31
CA CYS A 93 8.79 13.51 -99.02
C CYS A 93 8.55 13.35 -97.52
N ASN A 94 7.54 12.55 -97.17
CA ASN A 94 7.27 12.16 -95.81
C ASN A 94 8.37 11.23 -95.31
N THR A 95 8.52 11.13 -93.98
CA THR A 95 9.50 10.25 -93.35
C THR A 95 9.36 8.82 -93.86
N GLY A 96 10.49 8.19 -94.21
CA GLY A 96 10.52 6.85 -94.80
C GLY A 96 10.46 6.81 -96.32
N PHE A 97 10.33 7.96 -96.98
CA PHE A 97 10.33 8.08 -98.43
C PHE A 97 11.43 9.03 -98.93
N ARG A 98 12.10 8.67 -100.01
CA ARG A 98 13.11 9.48 -100.70
C ARG A 98 12.49 10.17 -101.92
N LEU A 99 12.95 11.39 -102.19
CA LEU A 99 12.51 12.18 -103.34
C LEU A 99 13.26 11.73 -104.61
N VAL A 100 12.51 11.35 -105.63
CA VAL A 100 13.05 11.01 -106.94
C VAL A 100 12.51 12.00 -107.99
N GLY A 101 13.42 12.68 -108.67
CA GLY A 101 13.12 13.76 -109.61
C GLY A 101 13.63 15.12 -109.14
N SER A 102 13.12 16.21 -109.73
CA SER A 102 13.49 17.57 -109.35
C SER A 102 12.71 18.01 -108.12
N SER A 103 13.42 18.43 -107.07
CA SER A 103 12.82 18.93 -105.82
C SER A 103 12.16 20.31 -105.95
N GLN A 104 12.40 21.00 -107.06
CA GLN A 104 11.85 22.32 -107.37
C GLN A 104 11.35 22.35 -108.82
N ILE A 105 10.19 22.98 -109.04
CA ILE A 105 9.65 23.31 -110.36
C ILE A 105 9.30 24.80 -110.44
N GLN A 106 9.32 25.36 -111.64
CA GLN A 106 9.11 26.79 -111.89
C GLN A 106 7.97 27.05 -112.88
N CYS A 107 7.17 28.08 -112.58
CA CYS A 107 6.06 28.53 -113.40
C CYS A 107 6.57 29.38 -114.57
N VAL A 108 6.60 28.80 -115.77
CA VAL A 108 7.18 29.39 -116.99
C VAL A 108 6.12 29.54 -118.09
N ILE A 109 6.48 30.17 -119.21
CA ILE A 109 5.62 30.22 -120.40
C ILE A 109 6.09 29.15 -121.39
N LYS A 110 5.20 28.22 -121.75
CA LYS A 110 5.40 27.27 -122.86
C LYS A 110 4.25 27.41 -123.83
N ASN A 111 4.55 27.62 -125.12
CA ASN A 111 3.55 27.75 -126.20
C ASN A 111 2.46 28.81 -125.92
N GLY A 112 2.84 29.95 -125.33
CA GLY A 112 1.91 31.06 -125.01
C GLY A 112 1.03 30.86 -123.78
N VAL A 113 1.09 29.69 -123.13
CA VAL A 113 0.38 29.36 -121.89
C VAL A 113 1.36 29.30 -120.72
N VAL A 114 0.89 29.70 -119.54
CA VAL A 114 1.67 29.66 -118.30
C VAL A 114 1.49 28.28 -117.66
N THR A 115 2.59 27.54 -117.53
CA THR A 115 2.63 26.14 -117.05
C THR A 115 3.96 25.83 -116.35
N TRP A 116 4.05 24.70 -115.66
CA TRP A 116 5.27 24.26 -114.97
C TRP A 116 6.35 23.79 -115.96
N ASP A 117 7.61 24.04 -115.62
CA ASP A 117 8.76 23.67 -116.45
C ASP A 117 8.98 22.14 -116.49
N ARG A 118 8.60 21.43 -115.42
CA ARG A 118 8.76 19.99 -115.21
C ARG A 118 7.53 19.38 -114.53
N ASP A 119 7.45 18.05 -114.57
CA ASP A 119 6.47 17.27 -113.81
C ASP A 119 6.84 17.22 -112.31
N ILE A 120 5.86 16.97 -111.45
CA ILE A 120 6.09 16.83 -110.01
C ILE A 120 6.95 15.58 -109.69
N PRO A 121 7.83 15.63 -108.67
CA PRO A 121 8.63 14.48 -108.28
C PRO A 121 7.76 13.37 -107.67
N PHE A 122 8.31 12.16 -107.52
CA PHE A 122 7.65 11.07 -106.80
C PHE A 122 8.45 10.70 -105.54
N CYS A 123 7.73 10.25 -104.51
CA CYS A 123 8.32 9.79 -103.25
C CYS A 123 8.28 8.28 -103.19
N GLU A 124 9.45 7.65 -103.26
CA GLU A 124 9.62 6.20 -103.20
C GLU A 124 10.01 5.78 -101.79
N ALA A 125 9.52 4.64 -101.31
CA ALA A 125 9.94 4.11 -100.01
C ALA A 125 11.45 3.91 -100.00
N ILE A 126 12.11 4.29 -98.90
CA ILE A 126 13.56 4.16 -98.78
C ILE A 126 13.90 2.66 -98.73
N PRO A 127 14.69 2.13 -99.69
CA PRO A 127 15.03 0.72 -99.73
C PRO A 127 16.09 0.39 -98.68
N CYS A 128 15.95 -0.77 -98.05
CA CYS A 128 16.93 -1.38 -97.16
C CYS A 128 17.60 -2.57 -97.83
N SER A 129 18.89 -2.75 -97.59
CA SER A 129 19.55 -4.02 -97.90
C SER A 129 18.89 -5.16 -97.12
N PRO A 130 18.86 -6.39 -97.67
CA PRO A 130 18.40 -7.57 -96.95
C PRO A 130 19.06 -7.70 -95.57
N PRO A 131 18.32 -8.14 -94.53
CA PRO A 131 18.89 -8.39 -93.21
C PRO A 131 20.05 -9.38 -93.30
N PRO A 132 21.13 -9.23 -92.50
CA PRO A 132 22.24 -10.18 -92.51
C PRO A 132 21.79 -11.58 -92.08
N GLU A 133 22.22 -12.62 -92.80
CA GLU A 133 22.06 -14.01 -92.37
C GLU A 133 23.00 -14.35 -91.22
N ILE A 134 22.56 -15.21 -90.30
CA ILE A 134 23.32 -15.57 -89.10
C ILE A 134 23.55 -17.10 -89.05
N ALA A 135 24.71 -17.52 -88.56
CA ALA A 135 24.99 -18.94 -88.41
C ALA A 135 24.08 -19.57 -87.32
N ASN A 136 23.53 -20.76 -87.60
CA ASN A 136 22.64 -21.50 -86.70
C ASN A 136 21.37 -20.74 -86.28
N GLY A 137 20.89 -19.83 -87.12
CA GLY A 137 19.63 -19.13 -86.90
C GLY A 137 19.02 -18.63 -88.21
N GLU A 138 17.79 -18.17 -88.11
CA GLU A 138 16.99 -17.66 -89.22
C GLU A 138 16.17 -16.44 -88.74
N HIS A 139 15.52 -15.72 -89.66
CA HIS A 139 14.74 -14.52 -89.34
C HIS A 139 13.40 -14.48 -90.05
N SER A 140 12.46 -13.70 -89.50
CA SER A 140 11.06 -13.61 -89.95
C SER A 140 10.86 -13.02 -91.35
N GLY A 141 11.93 -12.53 -91.97
CA GLY A 141 11.92 -11.89 -93.27
C GLY A 141 12.57 -12.72 -94.38
N ALA A 142 12.95 -13.98 -94.14
CA ALA A 142 13.71 -14.79 -95.10
C ALA A 142 13.00 -14.93 -96.46
N ASP A 143 11.66 -14.94 -96.47
CA ASP A 143 10.85 -15.05 -97.70
C ASP A 143 10.55 -13.71 -98.39
N LYS A 144 11.03 -12.58 -97.85
CA LYS A 144 10.73 -11.24 -98.38
C LYS A 144 11.85 -10.77 -99.31
N GLU A 145 11.51 -10.48 -100.57
CA GLU A 145 12.49 -10.01 -101.57
C GLU A 145 12.91 -8.54 -101.38
N HIS A 146 12.02 -7.68 -100.85
CA HIS A 146 12.27 -6.24 -100.74
C HIS A 146 12.01 -5.74 -99.31
N PHE A 147 12.97 -4.98 -98.77
CA PHE A 147 12.89 -4.38 -97.45
C PHE A 147 12.83 -2.86 -97.57
N GLU A 148 11.92 -2.24 -96.83
CA GLU A 148 11.68 -0.80 -96.86
C GLU A 148 11.82 -0.22 -95.45
N TYR A 149 11.98 1.10 -95.36
CA TYR A 149 12.02 1.83 -94.10
C TYR A 149 10.89 1.41 -93.14
N GLY A 150 11.26 1.19 -91.88
CA GLY A 150 10.33 0.72 -90.84
C GLY A 150 10.08 -0.80 -90.84
N THR A 151 10.57 -1.56 -91.84
CA THR A 151 10.51 -3.03 -91.80
C THR A 151 11.33 -3.53 -90.60
N SER A 152 10.72 -4.39 -89.78
CA SER A 152 11.37 -5.06 -88.64
C SER A 152 11.46 -6.55 -88.88
N VAL A 153 12.60 -7.14 -88.58
CA VAL A 153 12.82 -8.60 -88.63
C VAL A 153 13.25 -9.10 -87.27
N THR A 154 12.77 -10.29 -86.92
CA THR A 154 13.08 -10.96 -85.66
C THR A 154 13.84 -12.23 -85.96
N TYR A 155 14.97 -12.44 -85.30
CA TYR A 155 15.83 -13.61 -85.42
C TYR A 155 15.52 -14.64 -84.33
N TRP A 156 15.73 -15.92 -84.65
CA TRP A 156 15.74 -17.00 -83.68
C TRP A 156 16.78 -18.06 -84.05
N CYS A 157 17.24 -18.82 -83.04
CA CYS A 157 18.23 -19.86 -83.24
C CYS A 157 17.59 -21.19 -83.60
N HIS A 158 18.30 -21.99 -84.41
CA HIS A 158 17.90 -23.35 -84.71
C HIS A 158 17.87 -24.22 -83.46
N THR A 159 16.93 -25.16 -83.42
CA THR A 159 16.84 -26.12 -82.33
C THR A 159 17.92 -27.18 -82.47
N VAL A 160 18.54 -27.56 -81.35
CA VAL A 160 19.57 -28.60 -81.29
C VAL A 160 18.97 -29.97 -80.99
N ARG A 161 19.73 -31.04 -81.29
CA ARG A 161 19.32 -32.40 -80.96
C ARG A 161 19.36 -32.64 -79.45
N ARG A 162 18.59 -33.61 -78.99
CA ARG A 162 18.47 -33.96 -77.58
C ARG A 162 19.83 -34.40 -77.02
N GLY A 163 20.36 -33.65 -76.04
CA GLY A 163 21.65 -33.92 -75.38
C GLY A 163 22.78 -32.95 -75.76
N GLU A 164 22.58 -32.08 -76.74
CA GLU A 164 23.51 -31.00 -77.08
C GLU A 164 23.09 -29.68 -76.40
N LYS A 165 24.07 -28.81 -76.12
CA LYS A 165 23.79 -27.51 -75.49
C LYS A 165 23.06 -26.59 -76.47
N PRO A 166 21.93 -25.97 -76.06
CA PRO A 166 21.16 -25.09 -76.95
C PRO A 166 21.93 -23.82 -77.30
N PHE A 167 21.66 -23.29 -78.50
CA PHE A 167 22.14 -21.98 -78.90
C PHE A 167 21.37 -20.88 -78.17
N SER A 168 22.11 -19.90 -77.66
CA SER A 168 21.58 -18.66 -77.13
C SER A 168 21.68 -17.57 -78.18
N LEU A 169 20.60 -16.78 -78.34
CA LEU A 169 20.58 -15.62 -79.23
C LEU A 169 21.26 -14.44 -78.51
N VAL A 170 22.52 -14.18 -78.86
CA VAL A 170 23.33 -13.10 -78.28
C VAL A 170 23.13 -11.82 -79.09
N GLY A 171 22.61 -10.77 -78.44
CA GLY A 171 22.28 -9.49 -79.07
C GLY A 171 20.79 -9.16 -79.03
N ASP A 172 20.38 -8.18 -79.83
CA ASP A 172 18.98 -7.80 -79.97
C ASP A 172 18.26 -8.73 -80.94
N ALA A 173 17.20 -9.39 -80.46
CA ALA A 173 16.45 -10.36 -81.26
C ALA A 173 15.75 -9.74 -82.46
N SER A 174 15.49 -8.43 -82.44
CA SER A 174 14.85 -7.72 -83.54
C SER A 174 15.62 -6.49 -83.96
N ILE A 175 15.76 -6.33 -85.26
CA ILE A 175 16.35 -5.15 -85.89
C ILE A 175 15.32 -4.56 -86.86
N PHE A 176 15.33 -3.25 -87.04
CA PHE A 176 14.45 -2.54 -87.95
C PHE A 176 15.22 -1.61 -88.86
N CYS A 177 14.72 -1.46 -90.08
CA CYS A 177 15.30 -0.57 -91.07
C CYS A 177 14.99 0.88 -90.71
N THR A 178 16.05 1.68 -90.55
CA THR A 178 16.01 3.13 -90.35
C THR A 178 16.82 3.80 -91.47
N THR A 179 17.10 5.09 -91.36
CA THR A 179 17.94 5.84 -92.29
C THR A 179 18.72 6.91 -91.55
N THR A 180 19.94 7.20 -92.00
CA THR A 180 20.79 8.28 -91.47
C THR A 180 20.86 9.48 -92.41
N ASP A 181 20.64 9.26 -93.71
CA ASP A 181 20.75 10.25 -94.78
C ASP A 181 19.38 10.59 -95.42
N ASN A 182 18.30 9.94 -94.98
CA ASN A 182 16.95 10.00 -95.59
C ASN A 182 16.91 9.57 -97.07
N ILE A 183 17.91 8.80 -97.52
CA ILE A 183 18.05 8.35 -98.90
C ILE A 183 18.22 6.83 -98.96
N ASN A 184 19.03 6.27 -98.07
CA ASN A 184 19.34 4.83 -98.00
C ASN A 184 18.92 4.25 -96.64
N GLY A 185 18.40 3.03 -96.67
CA GLY A 185 18.03 2.28 -95.48
C GLY A 185 19.23 1.62 -94.82
N VAL A 186 19.31 1.69 -93.49
CA VAL A 186 20.33 1.04 -92.64
C VAL A 186 19.64 0.37 -91.46
N TRP A 187 20.05 -0.85 -91.10
CA TRP A 187 19.53 -1.53 -89.91
C TRP A 187 19.98 -0.81 -88.63
N ASN A 188 19.04 -0.58 -87.71
CA ASN A 188 19.28 0.21 -86.50
C ASN A 188 20.35 -0.39 -85.56
N LYS A 189 20.59 -1.70 -85.65
CA LYS A 189 21.46 -2.49 -84.79
C LYS A 189 22.14 -3.60 -85.60
N PRO A 190 23.30 -4.13 -85.14
CA PRO A 190 23.91 -5.31 -85.74
C PRO A 190 23.02 -6.56 -85.57
N ALA A 191 23.14 -7.52 -86.48
CA ALA A 191 22.44 -8.80 -86.37
C ALA A 191 22.93 -9.59 -85.15
N PRO A 192 22.02 -10.28 -84.43
CA PRO A 192 22.38 -11.11 -83.29
C PRO A 192 23.15 -12.37 -83.73
N ALA A 193 23.81 -13.04 -82.79
CA ALA A 193 24.56 -14.27 -83.06
C ALA A 193 24.04 -15.44 -82.22
N CYS A 194 23.80 -16.59 -82.86
CA CYS A 194 23.47 -17.83 -82.16
C CYS A 194 24.74 -18.55 -81.71
N LYS A 195 25.04 -18.48 -80.41
CA LYS A 195 26.23 -19.07 -79.80
C LYS A 195 25.86 -19.97 -78.63
N VAL A 196 26.65 -21.00 -78.37
CA VAL A 196 26.53 -21.76 -77.12
C VAL A 196 27.20 -20.94 -76.01
N VAL A 197 26.38 -20.31 -75.16
CA VAL A 197 26.85 -19.55 -73.99
C VAL A 197 26.46 -20.32 -72.75
N GLY A 198 27.43 -20.67 -71.92
CA GLY A 198 27.21 -21.35 -70.65
C GLY A 198 28.07 -20.71 -69.57
N CYS A 199 27.45 -20.26 -68.48
CA CYS A 199 28.17 -19.79 -67.31
C CYS A 199 28.43 -20.94 -66.32
N GLU A 200 29.56 -20.87 -65.62
CA GLU A 200 29.84 -21.81 -64.53
C GLU A 200 28.79 -21.71 -63.42
N HIS A 201 28.59 -22.80 -62.70
CA HIS A 201 27.62 -22.85 -61.62
C HIS A 201 28.00 -21.83 -60.54
N PRO A 202 27.12 -20.85 -60.23
CA PRO A 202 27.50 -19.72 -59.42
C PRO A 202 27.54 -20.14 -57.95
N SER A 203 28.70 -20.00 -57.33
CA SER A 203 28.97 -20.39 -55.95
C SER A 203 29.72 -19.26 -55.23
N VAL A 204 29.21 -18.86 -54.07
CA VAL A 204 29.79 -17.80 -53.24
C VAL A 204 30.04 -18.36 -51.84
N GLU A 205 31.29 -18.33 -51.39
CA GLU A 205 31.65 -18.76 -50.04
C GLU A 205 30.97 -17.85 -49.01
N HIS A 206 30.37 -18.45 -47.98
CA HIS A 206 29.54 -17.75 -47.01
C HIS A 206 28.37 -16.95 -47.61
N GLY A 207 27.94 -17.27 -48.83
CA GLY A 207 26.75 -16.72 -49.48
C GLY A 207 25.68 -17.78 -49.74
N LYS A 208 24.47 -17.33 -50.07
CA LYS A 208 23.32 -18.15 -50.47
C LYS A 208 22.75 -17.63 -51.78
N LEU A 209 22.44 -18.54 -52.69
CA LEU A 209 21.69 -18.23 -53.90
C LEU A 209 20.20 -18.05 -53.53
N LEU A 210 19.69 -16.83 -53.61
CA LEU A 210 18.31 -16.49 -53.29
C LEU A 210 17.35 -16.80 -54.44
N SER A 211 17.77 -16.52 -55.67
CA SER A 211 16.93 -16.62 -56.86
C SER A 211 17.75 -16.92 -58.10
N GLY A 212 17.09 -17.48 -59.11
CA GLY A 212 17.69 -17.75 -60.41
C GLY A 212 18.27 -19.16 -60.58
N TYR A 213 18.02 -20.10 -59.65
CA TYR A 213 18.54 -21.46 -59.75
C TYR A 213 18.14 -22.15 -61.06
N ARG A 214 19.13 -22.64 -61.80
CA ARG A 214 18.96 -23.48 -62.99
C ARG A 214 19.96 -24.64 -62.95
N ALA A 215 19.61 -25.73 -63.64
CA ALA A 215 20.51 -26.85 -63.84
C ALA A 215 21.72 -26.45 -64.72
N GLU A 216 21.47 -25.61 -65.73
CA GLU A 216 22.48 -25.00 -66.59
C GLU A 216 22.16 -23.52 -66.78
N TYR A 217 23.19 -22.67 -66.75
CA TYR A 217 23.06 -21.22 -66.88
C TYR A 217 23.49 -20.77 -68.28
N THR A 218 22.59 -20.07 -68.97
CA THR A 218 22.74 -19.60 -70.34
C THR A 218 22.72 -18.07 -70.40
N TYR A 219 22.95 -17.50 -71.59
CA TYR A 219 23.00 -16.04 -71.77
C TYR A 219 21.77 -15.33 -71.19
N ARG A 220 21.99 -14.23 -70.46
CA ARG A 220 20.98 -13.43 -69.73
C ARG A 220 20.31 -14.11 -68.53
N ASP A 221 20.71 -15.32 -68.17
CA ASP A 221 20.29 -15.87 -66.88
C ASP A 221 20.87 -15.01 -65.75
N THR A 222 20.03 -14.70 -64.78
CA THR A 222 20.31 -13.78 -63.67
C THR A 222 20.22 -14.55 -62.37
N VAL A 223 21.19 -14.33 -61.50
CA VAL A 223 21.29 -14.97 -60.19
C VAL A 223 21.41 -13.89 -59.13
N ILE A 224 20.73 -14.11 -58.00
CA ILE A 224 20.72 -13.17 -56.89
C ILE A 224 21.29 -13.87 -55.67
N PHE A 225 22.26 -13.24 -55.01
CA PHE A 225 22.94 -13.73 -53.83
C PHE A 225 22.61 -12.90 -52.60
N ASP A 226 22.74 -13.54 -51.45
CA ASP A 226 22.76 -12.87 -50.15
C ASP A 226 23.85 -13.50 -49.27
N CYS A 227 24.43 -12.72 -48.39
CA CYS A 227 25.48 -13.19 -47.51
C CYS A 227 24.90 -13.86 -46.26
N ASN A 228 25.59 -14.89 -45.78
CA ASN A 228 25.26 -15.51 -44.50
C ASN A 228 25.34 -14.48 -43.37
N PHE A 229 24.60 -14.74 -42.30
CA PHE A 229 24.63 -13.92 -41.09
C PHE A 229 26.09 -13.70 -40.61
N ARG A 230 26.44 -12.45 -40.27
CA ARG A 230 27.79 -11.93 -39.91
C ARG A 230 28.76 -11.67 -41.07
N TYR A 231 28.33 -11.86 -42.31
CA TYR A 231 29.08 -11.51 -43.50
C TYR A 231 28.40 -10.34 -44.22
N ALA A 232 29.19 -9.38 -44.69
CA ALA A 232 28.74 -8.29 -45.53
C ALA A 232 29.10 -8.60 -46.99
N MET A 233 28.22 -8.17 -47.89
CA MET A 233 28.43 -8.30 -49.32
C MET A 233 29.42 -7.26 -49.83
N ASN A 234 30.42 -7.73 -50.58
CA ASN A 234 31.32 -6.90 -51.35
C ASN A 234 31.13 -7.23 -52.84
N GLY A 235 30.59 -6.27 -53.61
CA GLY A 235 30.16 -6.46 -54.99
C GLY A 235 28.67 -6.20 -55.17
N SER A 236 28.08 -6.73 -56.25
CA SER A 236 26.64 -6.66 -56.51
C SER A 236 25.95 -7.92 -56.03
N ASP A 237 24.73 -7.77 -55.53
CA ASP A 237 23.84 -8.88 -55.16
C ASP A 237 23.31 -9.65 -56.37
N THR A 238 23.40 -9.07 -57.56
CA THR A 238 22.82 -9.60 -58.79
C THR A 238 23.89 -9.73 -59.86
N SER A 239 24.03 -10.92 -60.43
CA SER A 239 24.95 -11.19 -61.55
C SER A 239 24.21 -11.79 -62.73
N THR A 240 24.56 -11.35 -63.94
CA THR A 240 23.96 -11.83 -65.19
C THR A 240 24.98 -12.59 -66.02
N CYS A 241 24.59 -13.71 -66.62
CA CYS A 241 25.45 -14.45 -67.53
C CYS A 241 25.65 -13.66 -68.83
N GLY A 242 26.87 -13.13 -69.01
CA GLY A 242 27.25 -12.33 -70.16
C GLY A 242 27.51 -13.15 -71.43
N GLU A 243 27.74 -12.47 -72.54
CA GLU A 243 28.03 -13.10 -73.84
C GLU A 243 29.32 -13.93 -73.87
N ASN A 244 30.23 -13.64 -72.94
CA ASN A 244 31.53 -14.31 -72.79
C ASN A 244 31.44 -15.61 -71.97
N GLY A 245 30.26 -15.98 -71.47
CA GLY A 245 30.10 -17.08 -70.51
C GLY A 245 30.62 -16.75 -69.11
N LEU A 246 30.80 -15.47 -68.80
CA LEU A 246 31.21 -14.96 -67.49
C LEU A 246 30.05 -14.22 -66.82
N TRP A 247 30.01 -14.27 -65.50
CA TRP A 247 29.07 -13.50 -64.69
C TRP A 247 29.49 -12.02 -64.68
N ASP A 248 28.55 -11.14 -65.04
CA ASP A 248 28.72 -9.69 -65.05
C ASP A 248 27.55 -8.99 -64.32
N PRO A 249 27.81 -8.20 -63.28
CA PRO A 249 29.10 -8.08 -62.57
C PRO A 249 29.57 -9.44 -62.00
N PRO A 250 30.88 -9.61 -61.70
CA PRO A 250 31.39 -10.84 -61.11
C PRO A 250 30.67 -11.16 -59.80
N LEU A 251 30.59 -12.45 -59.46
CA LEU A 251 29.88 -12.92 -58.27
C LEU A 251 30.39 -12.21 -57.00
N PRO A 252 29.51 -11.86 -56.05
CA PRO A 252 29.90 -11.12 -54.85
C PRO A 252 30.80 -11.94 -53.94
N LEU A 253 31.62 -11.24 -53.15
CA LEU A 253 32.42 -11.81 -52.07
C LEU A 253 31.78 -11.48 -50.73
N CYS A 254 31.43 -12.52 -49.95
CA CYS A 254 30.94 -12.33 -48.60
C CYS A 254 32.11 -12.27 -47.63
N GLN A 255 32.36 -11.08 -47.07
CA GLN A 255 33.45 -10.84 -46.13
C GLN A 255 32.92 -10.75 -44.71
N ARG A 256 33.63 -11.34 -43.75
CA ARG A 256 33.24 -11.23 -42.34
C ARG A 256 33.19 -9.76 -41.95
N SER A 257 32.10 -9.35 -41.29
CA SER A 257 31.85 -7.94 -40.93
C SER A 257 31.48 -7.76 -39.46
N SER A 258 31.33 -8.86 -38.73
CA SER A 258 30.90 -8.89 -37.33
C SER A 258 31.68 -9.94 -36.54
N CYS A 259 31.99 -9.61 -35.28
CA CYS A 259 32.39 -10.59 -34.28
C CYS A 259 31.28 -11.63 -34.05
N ASP A 260 31.67 -12.79 -33.54
CA ASP A 260 30.73 -13.79 -33.04
C ASP A 260 30.01 -13.30 -31.77
N ASP A 261 29.06 -14.07 -31.24
CA ASP A 261 28.37 -13.64 -30.01
C ASP A 261 29.37 -13.46 -28.87
N PRO A 262 29.26 -12.38 -28.08
CA PRO A 262 30.21 -12.11 -27.01
C PRO A 262 30.24 -13.27 -26.00
N PRO A 263 31.42 -13.63 -25.46
CA PRO A 263 31.62 -14.83 -24.65
C PRO A 263 30.68 -14.89 -23.43
N HIS A 264 30.33 -16.08 -22.97
CA HIS A 264 29.48 -16.21 -21.78
C HIS A 264 30.31 -16.02 -20.50
N VAL A 265 29.90 -15.08 -19.64
CA VAL A 265 30.52 -14.82 -18.34
C VAL A 265 29.54 -15.24 -17.24
N PRO A 266 29.81 -16.31 -16.47
CA PRO A 266 28.94 -16.76 -15.39
C PRO A 266 28.72 -15.67 -14.35
N ASN A 267 27.49 -15.61 -13.81
CA ASN A 267 27.05 -14.62 -12.81
C ASN A 267 27.14 -13.15 -13.27
N ALA A 268 27.25 -12.90 -14.57
CA ALA A 268 27.12 -11.59 -15.18
C ALA A 268 25.97 -11.54 -16.20
N VAL A 269 25.51 -10.34 -16.51
CA VAL A 269 24.57 -10.03 -17.58
C VAL A 269 25.22 -9.04 -18.54
N LYS A 270 24.82 -9.08 -19.81
CA LYS A 270 25.31 -8.14 -20.83
C LYS A 270 24.39 -6.92 -20.85
N ALA A 271 24.89 -5.75 -20.47
CA ALA A 271 24.11 -4.53 -20.41
C ALA A 271 23.77 -4.04 -21.84
N LYS A 272 22.46 -3.93 -22.14
CA LYS A 272 21.87 -3.35 -23.37
C LYS A 272 22.50 -3.81 -24.70
N LEU A 273 22.00 -4.91 -25.25
CA LEU A 273 22.21 -5.25 -26.67
C LEU A 273 21.06 -4.73 -27.54
N ALA A 274 21.34 -3.75 -28.39
CA ALA A 274 20.45 -3.36 -29.49
C ALA A 274 20.97 -4.02 -30.78
N GLY A 275 20.53 -5.25 -31.04
CA GLY A 275 20.91 -6.01 -32.24
C GLY A 275 21.85 -7.19 -31.97
N ASN A 276 22.11 -7.96 -33.03
CA ASN A 276 22.89 -9.20 -33.03
C ASN A 276 24.12 -9.14 -33.96
N LEU A 277 24.44 -7.95 -34.50
CA LEU A 277 25.63 -7.66 -35.29
C LEU A 277 26.59 -6.79 -34.46
N PHE A 278 27.85 -7.21 -34.39
CA PHE A 278 28.92 -6.61 -33.59
C PHE A 278 30.08 -6.22 -34.50
N PRO A 279 30.01 -5.06 -35.19
CA PRO A 279 31.12 -4.58 -36.01
C PRO A 279 32.37 -4.31 -35.15
N VAL A 280 33.52 -4.18 -35.81
CA VAL A 280 34.79 -3.78 -35.16
C VAL A 280 34.55 -2.50 -34.34
N GLU A 281 35.23 -2.39 -33.20
CA GLU A 281 35.06 -1.33 -32.20
C GLU A 281 33.78 -1.44 -31.33
N THR A 282 32.91 -2.44 -31.55
CA THR A 282 31.79 -2.67 -30.64
C THR A 282 32.27 -3.02 -29.24
N VAL A 283 31.74 -2.33 -28.23
CA VAL A 283 32.04 -2.57 -26.80
C VAL A 283 30.82 -3.15 -26.11
N ILE A 284 30.99 -4.31 -25.46
CA ILE A 284 29.98 -4.96 -24.65
C ILE A 284 30.37 -4.85 -23.19
N THR A 285 29.46 -4.31 -22.37
CA THR A 285 29.64 -4.21 -20.92
C THR A 285 28.96 -5.37 -20.24
N TYR A 286 29.74 -6.16 -19.50
CA TYR A 286 29.24 -7.13 -18.53
C TYR A 286 29.02 -6.44 -17.20
N GLU A 287 27.87 -6.71 -16.60
CA GLU A 287 27.47 -6.25 -15.27
C GLU A 287 27.22 -7.49 -14.42
N CYS A 288 27.90 -7.61 -13.27
CA CYS A 288 27.67 -8.72 -12.37
C CYS A 288 26.22 -8.71 -11.85
N ARG A 289 25.65 -9.91 -11.68
CA ARG A 289 24.36 -10.07 -11.02
C ARG A 289 24.47 -9.61 -9.57
N GLU A 290 23.32 -9.29 -8.98
CA GLU A 290 23.26 -8.83 -7.59
C GLU A 290 24.03 -9.77 -6.64
N GLY A 291 24.80 -9.19 -5.73
CA GLY A 291 25.63 -9.94 -4.78
C GLY A 291 26.89 -10.58 -5.36
N HIS A 292 27.29 -10.22 -6.60
CA HIS A 292 28.52 -10.69 -7.23
C HIS A 292 29.40 -9.52 -7.71
N GLN A 293 30.71 -9.75 -7.82
CA GLN A 293 31.68 -8.76 -8.29
C GLN A 293 32.86 -9.43 -9.03
N PHE A 294 33.53 -8.72 -9.93
CA PHE A 294 34.75 -9.20 -10.62
C PHE A 294 35.97 -9.05 -9.73
N SER A 295 36.08 -7.91 -9.05
CA SER A 295 37.09 -7.63 -8.04
C SER A 295 36.45 -6.74 -6.96
N PRO A 296 37.06 -6.54 -5.78
CA PRO A 296 36.47 -5.73 -4.71
C PRO A 296 36.05 -4.34 -5.19
N GLY A 297 34.74 -4.09 -5.24
CA GLY A 297 34.16 -2.82 -5.70
C GLY A 297 34.02 -2.67 -7.22
N GLU A 298 34.42 -3.66 -8.02
CA GLU A 298 34.31 -3.66 -9.48
C GLU A 298 33.19 -4.62 -9.93
N THR A 299 32.02 -4.07 -10.28
CA THR A 299 30.85 -4.84 -10.72
C THR A 299 30.67 -4.86 -12.23
N THR A 300 31.48 -4.12 -12.99
CA THR A 300 31.39 -4.04 -14.46
C THR A 300 32.73 -4.27 -15.14
N ARG A 301 32.73 -4.99 -16.27
CA ARG A 301 33.89 -5.21 -17.16
C ARG A 301 33.46 -5.05 -18.61
N HIS A 302 34.38 -4.68 -19.49
CA HIS A 302 34.08 -4.46 -20.92
C HIS A 302 34.91 -5.39 -21.79
N VAL A 303 34.32 -5.88 -22.87
CA VAL A 303 35.04 -6.54 -23.97
C VAL A 303 34.83 -5.76 -25.26
N LYS A 304 35.83 -5.76 -26.13
CA LYS A 304 35.81 -5.03 -27.40
C LYS A 304 36.00 -5.98 -28.57
N CYS A 305 35.25 -5.77 -29.65
CA CYS A 305 35.44 -6.46 -30.92
C CYS A 305 36.67 -5.89 -31.64
N LEU A 306 37.68 -6.72 -31.86
CA LEU A 306 38.96 -6.39 -32.49
C LEU A 306 38.87 -6.41 -34.02
N PRO A 307 39.86 -5.83 -34.75
CA PRO A 307 39.87 -5.81 -36.22
C PRO A 307 39.91 -7.19 -36.89
N ASP A 308 40.30 -8.24 -36.17
CA ASP A 308 40.30 -9.63 -36.63
C ASP A 308 38.96 -10.35 -36.36
N PHE A 309 37.92 -9.61 -35.96
CA PHE A 309 36.60 -10.12 -35.58
C PHE A 309 36.61 -11.10 -34.40
N THR A 310 37.60 -10.96 -33.51
CA THR A 310 37.63 -11.64 -32.21
C THR A 310 37.34 -10.67 -31.06
N TRP A 311 36.87 -11.21 -29.94
CA TRP A 311 36.71 -10.41 -28.72
C TRP A 311 38.05 -10.33 -27.98
N THR A 312 38.31 -9.19 -27.33
CA THR A 312 39.35 -9.09 -26.29
C THR A 312 39.14 -10.15 -25.20
N GLU A 313 40.19 -10.43 -24.42
CA GLU A 313 40.14 -11.41 -23.33
C GLU A 313 38.89 -11.24 -22.46
N ALA A 314 38.14 -12.34 -22.30
CA ALA A 314 36.90 -12.35 -21.55
C ALA A 314 37.20 -12.21 -20.05
N PRO A 315 36.42 -11.41 -19.30
CA PRO A 315 36.59 -11.33 -17.86
C PRO A 315 36.28 -12.70 -17.22
N HIS A 316 36.96 -12.99 -16.11
CA HIS A 316 36.68 -14.16 -15.29
C HIS A 316 35.27 -14.10 -14.69
N SER A 317 34.76 -15.23 -14.20
CA SER A 317 33.42 -15.30 -13.60
C SER A 317 33.27 -14.34 -12.42
N CYS A 318 32.09 -13.70 -12.28
CA CYS A 318 31.83 -12.89 -11.09
C CYS A 318 31.77 -13.80 -9.85
N GLU A 319 32.53 -13.43 -8.82
CA GLU A 319 32.57 -14.12 -7.54
C GLU A 319 31.48 -13.56 -6.62
N ARG A 320 30.93 -14.41 -5.74
CA ARG A 320 29.98 -13.96 -4.71
C ARG A 320 30.71 -13.01 -3.75
N ILE A 321 30.06 -11.91 -3.39
CA ILE A 321 30.59 -10.95 -2.42
C ILE A 321 30.76 -11.66 -1.07
N ARG A 322 31.94 -11.54 -0.45
CA ARG A 322 32.26 -12.20 0.82
C ARG A 322 31.81 -11.36 2.00
N CYS A 323 31.23 -12.01 3.00
CA CYS A 323 30.96 -11.43 4.31
C CYS A 323 32.06 -11.82 5.30
N SER A 324 32.42 -10.89 6.18
CA SER A 324 33.35 -11.19 7.27
C SER A 324 32.79 -12.26 8.19
N ASN A 325 33.67 -13.07 8.79
CA ASN A 325 33.27 -14.02 9.82
C ASN A 325 32.64 -13.27 11.02
N PRO A 326 31.40 -13.57 11.43
CA PRO A 326 30.72 -12.78 12.46
C PRO A 326 31.31 -13.01 13.86
N ASP A 327 31.68 -11.92 14.55
CA ASP A 327 32.12 -11.93 15.94
C ASP A 327 30.90 -11.96 16.90
N VAL A 328 30.57 -13.15 17.43
CA VAL A 328 29.43 -13.36 18.32
C VAL A 328 29.88 -13.44 19.79
N ARG A 329 29.89 -12.30 20.48
CA ARG A 329 30.25 -12.24 21.90
C ARG A 329 29.22 -12.96 22.77
N ASN A 330 29.67 -13.87 23.64
CA ASN A 330 28.83 -14.73 24.50
C ASN A 330 27.84 -15.64 23.74
N GLY A 331 28.17 -15.98 22.48
CA GLY A 331 27.44 -16.95 21.68
C GLY A 331 28.37 -17.79 20.80
N ARG A 332 27.79 -18.65 19.97
CA ARG A 332 28.51 -19.49 19.00
C ARG A 332 27.65 -19.77 17.77
N PRO A 333 28.24 -20.00 16.59
CA PRO A 333 27.52 -20.54 15.45
C PRO A 333 27.03 -21.98 15.73
N LEU A 334 25.81 -22.28 15.28
CA LEU A 334 25.16 -23.57 15.41
C LEU A 334 25.49 -24.43 14.17
N HIS A 335 25.79 -25.72 14.34
CA HIS A 335 26.07 -26.67 13.25
C HIS A 335 27.24 -26.31 12.30
N VAL A 336 28.39 -25.91 12.84
CA VAL A 336 29.64 -25.83 12.04
C VAL A 336 30.24 -27.24 11.96
N TRP A 337 29.84 -28.03 10.95
CA TRP A 337 30.46 -29.35 10.70
C TRP A 337 31.79 -29.27 9.94
N GLU A 338 32.08 -28.14 9.29
CA GLU A 338 33.38 -27.80 8.69
C GLU A 338 33.63 -26.30 8.90
N GLU A 339 34.84 -25.91 9.34
CA GLU A 339 35.25 -24.49 9.35
C GLU A 339 35.22 -23.98 7.91
N LYS A 340 34.17 -23.25 7.56
CA LYS A 340 34.12 -22.54 6.28
C LYS A 340 34.96 -21.28 6.45
N ASP A 341 36.11 -21.23 5.80
CA ASP A 341 37.05 -20.11 5.91
C ASP A 341 36.41 -18.76 5.52
N ASP A 342 35.39 -18.77 4.64
CA ASP A 342 34.69 -17.58 4.16
C ASP A 342 33.17 -17.79 3.97
N TYR A 343 32.37 -16.78 4.34
CA TYR A 343 30.93 -16.70 4.03
C TYR A 343 30.71 -15.80 2.80
N ALA A 344 29.75 -16.15 1.94
CA ALA A 344 29.47 -15.37 0.73
C ALA A 344 27.98 -15.06 0.54
N TYR A 345 27.66 -14.05 -0.29
CA TYR A 345 26.30 -13.54 -0.54
C TYR A 345 25.25 -14.64 -0.68
N GLY A 346 24.25 -14.65 0.19
CA GLY A 346 23.19 -15.67 0.24
C GLY A 346 23.45 -16.85 1.18
N ASP A 347 24.68 -17.00 1.71
CA ASP A 347 24.95 -17.95 2.79
C ASP A 347 24.17 -17.53 4.05
N ARG A 348 23.68 -18.53 4.78
CA ARG A 348 22.94 -18.38 6.02
C ARG A 348 23.73 -19.00 7.16
N LEU A 349 23.89 -18.26 8.24
CA LEU A 349 24.56 -18.73 9.45
C LEU A 349 23.60 -18.59 10.63
N GLU A 350 23.30 -19.71 11.28
CA GLU A 350 22.56 -19.68 12.55
C GLU A 350 23.55 -19.50 13.70
N VAL A 351 23.27 -18.53 14.57
CA VAL A 351 24.08 -18.25 15.76
C VAL A 351 23.20 -18.34 17.01
N THR A 352 23.74 -18.90 18.09
CA THR A 352 23.05 -19.07 19.37
C THR A 352 23.82 -18.39 20.51
N CYS A 353 23.11 -17.84 21.48
CA CYS A 353 23.74 -17.40 22.73
C CYS A 353 24.15 -18.60 23.61
N ASN A 354 25.18 -18.40 24.42
CA ASN A 354 25.60 -19.36 25.45
C ASN A 354 24.60 -19.35 26.62
N ASP A 355 24.61 -20.43 27.43
CA ASP A 355 23.68 -20.60 28.54
C ASP A 355 23.68 -19.41 29.50
N GLY A 356 22.48 -18.91 29.83
CA GLY A 356 22.28 -17.72 30.67
C GLY A 356 22.11 -16.41 29.91
N PHE A 357 22.29 -16.40 28.59
CA PHE A 357 22.11 -15.24 27.72
C PHE A 357 21.10 -15.51 26.59
N ALA A 358 20.38 -14.47 26.15
CA ALA A 358 19.46 -14.51 25.01
C ALA A 358 19.54 -13.20 24.20
N PHE A 359 19.19 -13.27 22.91
CA PHE A 359 19.07 -12.08 22.07
C PHE A 359 17.87 -11.25 22.50
N ARG A 360 18.02 -9.92 22.56
CA ARG A 360 16.99 -9.00 23.03
C ARG A 360 15.71 -9.16 22.19
N GLY A 361 14.64 -9.70 22.79
CA GLY A 361 13.32 -9.84 22.17
C GLY A 361 13.13 -11.02 21.21
N HIS A 362 14.08 -11.97 21.11
CA HIS A 362 14.02 -13.10 20.18
C HIS A 362 14.33 -14.45 20.87
N SER A 363 14.19 -15.56 20.14
CA SER A 363 14.67 -16.89 20.51
C SER A 363 16.17 -16.92 20.81
N ASN A 364 16.65 -17.98 21.46
CA ASN A 364 18.05 -18.17 21.86
C ASN A 364 19.00 -18.29 20.65
N SER A 365 18.46 -18.59 19.46
CA SER A 365 19.15 -18.57 18.17
C SER A 365 18.53 -17.57 17.19
N ILE A 366 19.37 -17.03 16.31
CA ILE A 366 19.02 -16.14 15.20
C ILE A 366 19.78 -16.56 13.93
N VAL A 367 19.14 -16.41 12.77
CA VAL A 367 19.75 -16.71 11.45
C VAL A 367 20.20 -15.41 10.80
N LEU A 368 21.49 -15.31 10.51
CA LEU A 368 22.11 -14.21 9.78
C LEU A 368 22.18 -14.57 8.29
N GLN A 369 21.92 -13.62 7.40
CA GLN A 369 22.09 -13.78 5.96
C GLN A 369 23.12 -12.80 5.41
N CYS A 370 24.07 -13.28 4.60
CA CYS A 370 25.06 -12.43 3.95
C CYS A 370 24.40 -11.66 2.78
N THR A 371 24.37 -10.33 2.87
CA THR A 371 23.71 -9.42 1.92
C THR A 371 24.65 -8.94 0.81
N SER A 372 24.09 -8.29 -0.22
CA SER A 372 24.81 -7.89 -1.45
C SER A 372 25.82 -6.76 -1.24
N ASP A 373 25.82 -6.13 -0.07
CA ASP A 373 26.80 -5.13 0.38
C ASP A 373 27.92 -5.74 1.25
N GLY A 374 27.97 -7.07 1.38
CA GLY A 374 28.98 -7.78 2.17
C GLY A 374 28.78 -7.69 3.68
N ARG A 375 27.55 -7.39 4.12
CA ARG A 375 27.17 -7.31 5.54
C ARG A 375 26.26 -8.47 5.94
N TRP A 376 26.07 -8.64 7.24
CA TRP A 376 25.08 -9.57 7.79
C TRP A 376 23.78 -8.84 8.08
N ASP A 377 22.65 -9.41 7.64
CA ASP A 377 21.30 -8.94 7.97
C ASP A 377 20.51 -10.06 8.67
N PRO A 378 19.98 -9.82 9.89
CA PRO A 378 20.25 -8.64 10.74
C PRO A 378 21.72 -8.55 11.16
N ALA A 379 22.21 -7.35 11.47
CA ALA A 379 23.54 -7.17 12.03
C ALA A 379 23.68 -7.97 13.33
N VAL A 380 24.84 -8.59 13.56
CA VAL A 380 25.10 -9.51 14.69
C VAL A 380 24.68 -8.87 16.02
N PRO A 381 23.62 -9.35 16.69
CA PRO A 381 23.12 -8.77 17.92
C PRO A 381 23.90 -9.27 19.14
N GLU A 382 23.95 -8.45 20.20
CA GLU A 382 24.61 -8.83 21.45
C GLU A 382 23.71 -9.74 22.32
N CYS A 383 24.32 -10.76 22.91
CA CYS A 383 23.68 -11.66 23.87
C CYS A 383 23.52 -10.98 25.24
N ALA A 384 22.29 -10.85 25.75
CA ALA A 384 21.97 -10.21 27.03
C ALA A 384 21.55 -11.24 28.10
N PRO A 385 21.83 -11.00 29.40
CA PRO A 385 21.49 -11.95 30.46
C PRO A 385 19.98 -12.12 30.65
N VAL A 386 19.52 -13.37 30.84
CA VAL A 386 18.10 -13.72 31.02
C VAL A 386 17.63 -13.43 32.46
N THR A 387 16.61 -12.57 32.61
CA THR A 387 15.99 -12.23 33.91
C THR A 387 14.96 -13.29 34.36
N ARG A 388 15.01 -13.71 35.64
CA ARG A 388 14.21 -14.81 36.23
C ARG A 388 13.55 -14.38 37.55
N CYS A 389 12.37 -14.94 37.87
CA CYS A 389 11.69 -14.76 39.16
C CYS A 389 12.27 -15.68 40.26
N PRO A 390 12.19 -15.29 41.55
CA PRO A 390 12.67 -16.11 42.67
C PRO A 390 11.88 -17.42 42.81
N LYS A 391 12.56 -18.52 43.22
CA LYS A 391 11.94 -19.84 43.41
C LYS A 391 10.94 -19.82 44.58
N PRO A 392 9.73 -20.39 44.45
CA PRO A 392 8.72 -20.39 45.51
C PRO A 392 9.10 -21.28 46.71
N ASP A 393 8.76 -20.82 47.93
CA ASP A 393 8.86 -21.61 49.17
C ASP A 393 7.62 -22.52 49.32
N THR A 394 7.84 -23.78 49.68
CA THR A 394 6.83 -24.86 49.68
C THR A 394 6.75 -25.58 51.02
N THR A 395 7.05 -24.87 52.12
CA THR A 395 6.85 -25.40 53.47
C THR A 395 5.37 -25.76 53.71
N HIS A 396 5.10 -27.06 53.96
CA HIS A 396 3.74 -27.64 54.11
C HIS A 396 2.81 -27.50 52.88
N GLY A 397 3.40 -27.31 51.69
CA GLY A 397 2.69 -27.25 50.41
C GLY A 397 3.48 -27.85 49.25
N ARG A 398 2.85 -27.95 48.08
CA ARG A 398 3.43 -28.54 46.87
C ARG A 398 3.04 -27.77 45.61
N GLU A 399 3.97 -27.72 44.64
CA GLU A 399 3.70 -27.21 43.30
C GLU A 399 2.85 -28.24 42.52
N VAL A 400 1.68 -27.83 42.05
CA VAL A 400 0.73 -28.71 41.34
C VAL A 400 0.81 -28.51 39.83
N TYR A 401 1.18 -27.31 39.37
CA TYR A 401 1.31 -26.99 37.95
C TYR A 401 2.33 -25.90 37.70
N ARG A 402 3.11 -26.05 36.62
CA ARG A 402 4.07 -25.05 36.14
C ARG A 402 4.05 -25.00 34.61
N SER A 403 3.85 -23.82 34.01
CA SER A 403 3.76 -23.69 32.55
C SER A 403 5.11 -23.73 31.80
N LYS A 404 6.22 -23.40 32.48
CA LYS A 404 7.59 -23.37 31.93
C LYS A 404 8.59 -23.79 33.00
N ASN A 405 9.64 -24.53 32.64
CA ASN A 405 10.59 -25.07 33.62
C ASN A 405 11.50 -24.04 34.30
N ASP A 406 11.66 -22.84 33.73
CA ASP A 406 12.76 -21.91 34.06
C ASP A 406 12.36 -20.61 34.78
N TYR A 407 11.13 -20.52 35.32
CA TYR A 407 10.60 -19.34 36.04
C TYR A 407 10.87 -17.99 35.36
N THR A 408 10.88 -17.97 34.02
CA THR A 408 11.04 -16.77 33.19
C THR A 408 9.76 -15.95 33.19
N VAL A 409 9.84 -14.69 32.77
CA VAL A 409 8.68 -13.80 32.64
C VAL A 409 7.55 -14.48 31.86
N GLY A 410 6.34 -14.45 32.41
CA GLY A 410 5.15 -15.14 31.92
C GLY A 410 4.99 -16.60 32.37
N THR A 411 5.87 -17.13 33.23
CA THR A 411 5.68 -18.45 33.86
C THR A 411 4.47 -18.41 34.79
N GLN A 412 3.57 -19.38 34.65
CA GLN A 412 2.39 -19.55 35.50
C GLN A 412 2.62 -20.73 36.45
N LEU A 413 2.32 -20.53 37.73
CA LEU A 413 2.53 -21.51 38.80
C LEU A 413 1.24 -21.72 39.60
N ARG A 414 0.94 -22.96 40.00
CA ARG A 414 -0.17 -23.31 40.90
C ARG A 414 0.30 -24.13 42.11
N LEU A 415 -0.15 -23.78 43.32
CA LEU A 415 0.27 -24.37 44.60
C LEU A 415 -0.90 -24.98 45.39
N ALA A 416 -0.65 -26.03 46.18
CA ALA A 416 -1.63 -26.65 47.07
C ALA A 416 -1.00 -27.06 48.42
N CYS A 417 -1.77 -27.07 49.51
CA CYS A 417 -1.28 -27.42 50.85
C CYS A 417 -1.40 -28.91 51.17
N ASP A 418 -0.57 -29.36 52.11
CA ASP A 418 -0.63 -30.70 52.69
C ASP A 418 -1.83 -30.84 53.66
N SER A 419 -2.21 -32.08 54.00
CA SER A 419 -3.36 -32.36 54.86
C SER A 419 -3.23 -31.72 56.25
N GLY A 420 -4.28 -31.04 56.73
CA GLY A 420 -4.28 -30.32 58.01
C GLY A 420 -3.90 -28.84 57.88
N TYR A 421 -3.57 -28.39 56.67
CA TYR A 421 -3.27 -27.00 56.34
C TYR A 421 -4.19 -26.44 55.25
N VAL A 422 -4.48 -25.14 55.31
CA VAL A 422 -5.34 -24.43 54.33
C VAL A 422 -4.53 -23.35 53.62
N LEU A 423 -4.72 -23.23 52.30
CA LEU A 423 -4.01 -22.28 51.45
C LEU A 423 -4.48 -20.84 51.70
N ARG A 424 -3.55 -19.96 52.05
CA ARG A 424 -3.73 -18.51 52.19
C ARG A 424 -3.10 -17.80 50.99
N GLY A 425 -3.94 -17.16 50.19
CA GLY A 425 -3.56 -16.47 48.96
C GLY A 425 -4.28 -17.04 47.74
N GLN A 426 -3.90 -16.60 46.55
CA GLN A 426 -4.44 -17.18 45.32
C GLN A 426 -3.67 -18.46 44.99
N ASP A 427 -4.37 -19.48 44.54
CA ASP A 427 -3.78 -20.77 44.19
C ASP A 427 -2.92 -20.69 42.91
N PHE A 428 -3.04 -19.62 42.13
CA PHE A 428 -2.23 -19.35 40.93
C PHE A 428 -1.44 -18.03 41.03
N THR A 429 -0.26 -17.99 40.42
CA THR A 429 0.57 -16.79 40.27
C THR A 429 1.33 -16.75 38.94
N VAL A 430 1.69 -15.56 38.46
CA VAL A 430 2.42 -15.33 37.21
C VAL A 430 3.68 -14.50 37.46
N CYS A 431 4.81 -14.93 36.89
CA CYS A 431 6.06 -14.17 36.91
C CYS A 431 5.95 -12.95 35.98
N GLN A 432 6.04 -11.76 36.54
CA GLN A 432 5.87 -10.47 35.86
C GLN A 432 7.18 -9.95 35.25
N PRO A 433 7.13 -8.97 34.32
CA PRO A 433 8.32 -8.39 33.69
C PRO A 433 9.30 -7.72 34.68
N ASP A 434 8.80 -7.30 35.85
CA ASP A 434 9.57 -6.71 36.94
C ASP A 434 10.26 -7.77 37.83
N THR A 435 10.27 -9.04 37.42
CA THR A 435 10.85 -10.19 38.12
C THR A 435 10.17 -10.54 39.46
N SER A 436 8.93 -10.09 39.66
CA SER A 436 8.09 -10.43 40.82
C SER A 436 6.97 -11.43 40.48
N TRP A 437 6.47 -12.14 41.49
CA TRP A 437 5.27 -12.98 41.37
C TRP A 437 4.02 -12.15 41.67
N SER A 438 3.07 -12.12 40.72
CA SER A 438 1.79 -11.44 40.89
C SER A 438 0.63 -12.33 40.45
N PRO A 439 -0.33 -12.63 41.35
CA PRO A 439 -0.39 -12.27 42.78
C PRO A 439 0.79 -12.85 43.60
N PRO A 440 1.12 -12.33 44.80
CA PRO A 440 2.22 -12.86 45.62
C PRO A 440 1.99 -14.35 45.99
N LEU A 441 3.09 -15.06 46.23
CA LEU A 441 3.07 -16.51 46.50
C LEU A 441 2.19 -16.85 47.73
N PRO A 442 1.29 -17.86 47.63
CA PRO A 442 0.45 -18.31 48.75
C PRO A 442 1.23 -19.18 49.75
N PHE A 443 0.74 -19.28 50.98
CA PHE A 443 1.31 -20.13 52.06
C PHE A 443 0.22 -20.94 52.80
N CYS A 444 0.61 -21.88 53.67
CA CYS A 444 -0.30 -22.87 54.28
C CYS A 444 -0.44 -22.72 55.82
N ASP A 445 -1.68 -22.62 56.36
CA ASP A 445 -2.02 -22.39 57.79
C ASP A 445 -2.76 -23.57 58.47
N LYS A 446 -2.60 -23.81 59.79
CA LYS A 446 -3.20 -24.92 60.61
C LYS A 446 -4.60 -24.59 61.24
N VAL A 447 -5.45 -25.58 61.57
CA VAL A 447 -6.86 -25.43 62.12
C VAL A 447 -7.21 -26.36 63.33
N CYS A 448 -8.27 -26.06 64.13
CA CYS A 448 -8.78 -26.88 65.27
C CYS A 448 -9.50 -28.18 64.84
N GLY A 449 -9.50 -29.21 65.70
CA GLY A 449 -10.31 -30.43 65.55
C GLY A 449 -11.81 -30.28 65.92
N PRO A 450 -12.67 -31.26 65.58
CA PRO A 450 -14.12 -31.16 65.79
C PRO A 450 -14.53 -31.09 67.29
N PRO A 451 -15.55 -30.28 67.65
CA PRO A 451 -15.96 -30.07 69.04
C PRO A 451 -16.68 -31.30 69.65
N PRO A 452 -16.60 -31.52 70.98
CA PRO A 452 -17.22 -32.66 71.68
C PRO A 452 -18.75 -32.71 71.53
N GLN A 453 -19.34 -33.91 71.64
CA GLN A 453 -20.80 -34.12 71.61
C GLN A 453 -21.33 -34.37 73.02
N ILE A 454 -22.48 -33.79 73.38
CA ILE A 454 -23.12 -33.93 74.70
C ILE A 454 -24.41 -34.77 74.61
N THR A 455 -24.73 -35.55 75.63
CA THR A 455 -25.95 -36.37 75.68
C THR A 455 -27.17 -35.53 76.05
N ASN A 456 -28.32 -35.79 75.39
CA ASN A 456 -29.57 -35.04 75.58
C ASN A 456 -29.46 -33.52 75.35
N GLY A 457 -28.49 -33.10 74.53
CA GLY A 457 -28.31 -31.74 74.05
C GLY A 457 -27.85 -31.69 72.60
N GLN A 458 -27.91 -30.52 71.99
CA GLN A 458 -27.53 -30.28 70.59
C GLN A 458 -26.62 -29.05 70.50
N ARG A 459 -25.64 -29.10 69.58
CA ARG A 459 -24.73 -28.00 69.27
C ARG A 459 -25.11 -27.24 67.99
N SER A 460 -24.71 -25.98 67.89
CA SER A 460 -24.76 -25.21 66.64
C SER A 460 -23.69 -25.67 65.64
N GLY A 461 -23.95 -25.49 64.34
CA GLY A 461 -22.99 -25.84 63.27
C GLY A 461 -22.86 -27.34 62.95
N LEU A 462 -23.95 -28.11 63.01
CA LEU A 462 -23.98 -29.49 62.53
C LEU A 462 -23.69 -29.53 61.01
N GLY A 463 -22.49 -29.97 60.63
CA GLY A 463 -22.03 -30.07 59.22
C GLY A 463 -20.80 -29.25 58.87
N GLN A 464 -20.28 -28.42 59.79
CA GLN A 464 -19.02 -27.71 59.58
C GLN A 464 -17.84 -28.63 59.91
N GLU A 465 -16.95 -28.85 58.93
CA GLU A 465 -15.77 -29.71 59.08
C GLU A 465 -14.50 -28.95 59.48
N GLN A 466 -14.49 -27.61 59.34
CA GLN A 466 -13.32 -26.76 59.52
C GLN A 466 -13.58 -25.67 60.57
N PHE A 467 -12.72 -25.61 61.58
CA PHE A 467 -12.83 -24.71 62.74
C PHE A 467 -11.55 -23.86 62.86
N PRO A 468 -11.45 -22.71 62.18
CA PRO A 468 -10.32 -21.79 62.33
C PRO A 468 -10.32 -21.11 63.71
N TYR A 469 -9.21 -20.45 64.06
CA TYR A 469 -9.07 -19.66 65.29
C TYR A 469 -10.24 -18.67 65.46
N GLY A 470 -10.80 -18.61 66.66
CA GLY A 470 -11.92 -17.73 67.02
C GLY A 470 -13.32 -18.29 66.74
N THR A 471 -13.44 -19.50 66.19
CA THR A 471 -14.76 -20.12 65.94
C THR A 471 -15.49 -20.44 67.25
N GLU A 472 -16.74 -19.98 67.40
CA GLU A 472 -17.62 -20.23 68.56
C GLU A 472 -18.64 -21.35 68.27
N VAL A 473 -18.83 -22.27 69.22
CA VAL A 473 -19.85 -23.32 69.18
C VAL A 473 -20.71 -23.25 70.44
N THR A 474 -22.03 -23.22 70.26
CA THR A 474 -23.05 -23.09 71.30
C THR A 474 -23.82 -24.39 71.51
N TYR A 475 -24.15 -24.72 72.76
CA TYR A 475 -24.89 -25.92 73.15
C TYR A 475 -26.28 -25.59 73.72
N SER A 476 -27.22 -26.51 73.55
CA SER A 476 -28.60 -26.41 74.03
C SER A 476 -29.10 -27.76 74.53
N CYS A 477 -29.96 -27.80 75.55
CA CYS A 477 -30.51 -29.05 76.10
C CYS A 477 -31.90 -29.34 75.55
N ALA A 478 -32.26 -30.63 75.50
CA ALA A 478 -33.63 -31.07 75.19
C ALA A 478 -34.64 -30.59 76.25
N GLU A 479 -35.91 -30.53 75.86
CA GLU A 479 -36.98 -29.96 76.69
C GLU A 479 -37.08 -30.64 78.07
N GLY A 480 -37.17 -29.83 79.13
CA GLY A 480 -37.27 -30.32 80.52
C GLY A 480 -35.94 -30.51 81.26
N LEU A 481 -34.80 -30.32 80.58
CA LEU A 481 -33.45 -30.35 81.18
C LEU A 481 -32.87 -28.93 81.29
N SER A 482 -32.04 -28.71 82.30
CA SER A 482 -31.29 -27.46 82.50
C SER A 482 -29.81 -27.68 82.12
N LEU A 483 -29.24 -26.71 81.38
CA LEU A 483 -27.84 -26.71 80.96
C LEU A 483 -26.95 -26.24 82.11
N ILE A 484 -25.97 -27.07 82.47
CA ILE A 484 -25.00 -26.83 83.54
C ILE A 484 -23.61 -26.66 82.92
N GLY A 485 -22.99 -25.51 83.14
CA GLY A 485 -21.72 -25.12 82.52
C GLY A 485 -21.91 -24.00 81.49
N ASP A 486 -20.83 -23.65 80.79
CA ASP A 486 -20.85 -22.59 79.80
C ASP A 486 -21.60 -23.03 78.54
N ALA A 487 -22.53 -22.19 78.09
CA ALA A 487 -23.36 -22.50 76.94
C ALA A 487 -22.59 -22.42 75.60
N SER A 488 -21.37 -21.85 75.59
CA SER A 488 -20.51 -21.78 74.39
C SER A 488 -19.03 -22.00 74.69
N ILE A 489 -18.32 -22.54 73.69
CA ILE A 489 -16.86 -22.74 73.68
C ILE A 489 -16.27 -22.20 72.37
N HIS A 490 -15.01 -21.78 72.37
CA HIS A 490 -14.34 -21.14 71.23
C HIS A 490 -13.00 -21.80 70.91
N CYS A 491 -12.61 -21.88 69.63
CA CYS A 491 -11.29 -22.35 69.21
C CYS A 491 -10.24 -21.27 69.52
N ILE A 492 -9.34 -21.55 70.44
CA ILE A 492 -8.26 -20.69 70.89
C ILE A 492 -6.89 -21.36 70.66
N SER A 493 -5.80 -20.65 70.89
CA SER A 493 -4.45 -21.21 70.90
C SER A 493 -3.74 -20.68 72.15
N ASP A 494 -3.36 -21.58 73.04
CA ASP A 494 -2.70 -21.23 74.29
C ASP A 494 -1.17 -21.06 74.12
N ASP A 495 -0.58 -21.68 73.09
CA ASP A 495 0.86 -21.67 72.78
C ASP A 495 1.21 -20.92 71.47
N GLY A 496 0.20 -20.44 70.73
CA GLY A 496 0.35 -19.75 69.45
C GLY A 496 0.62 -20.66 68.25
N VAL A 497 0.67 -21.98 68.44
CA VAL A 497 1.02 -22.96 67.40
C VAL A 497 -0.03 -24.06 67.28
N ASP A 498 -0.54 -24.54 68.41
CA ASP A 498 -1.60 -25.53 68.49
C ASP A 498 -2.95 -24.86 68.83
N LEU A 499 -3.99 -25.29 68.12
CA LEU A 499 -5.35 -24.76 68.26
C LEU A 499 -6.21 -25.77 69.04
N ALA A 500 -6.84 -25.34 70.14
CA ALA A 500 -7.67 -26.13 71.05
C ALA A 500 -8.96 -25.40 71.49
N TRP A 501 -9.96 -26.11 72.01
CA TRP A 501 -11.21 -25.51 72.48
C TRP A 501 -11.07 -24.87 73.88
N SER A 502 -11.71 -23.72 74.10
CA SER A 502 -11.56 -22.88 75.30
C SER A 502 -12.02 -23.49 76.62
N GLY A 503 -12.78 -24.58 76.60
CA GLY A 503 -13.30 -25.21 77.80
C GLY A 503 -14.03 -26.54 77.54
N PRO A 504 -14.42 -27.25 78.62
CA PRO A 504 -15.19 -28.49 78.51
C PRO A 504 -16.63 -28.23 78.06
N ALA A 505 -17.28 -29.24 77.48
CA ALA A 505 -18.67 -29.13 77.05
C ALA A 505 -19.66 -29.19 78.23
N PRO A 506 -20.80 -28.47 78.18
CA PRO A 506 -21.79 -28.41 79.27
C PRO A 506 -22.64 -29.69 79.41
N GLU A 507 -23.27 -29.88 80.58
CA GLU A 507 -24.08 -31.07 80.93
C GLU A 507 -25.56 -30.74 81.11
N CYS A 508 -26.47 -31.59 80.63
CA CYS A 508 -27.93 -31.40 80.73
C CYS A 508 -28.56 -32.27 81.84
N ARG A 509 -29.13 -31.66 82.91
CA ARG A 509 -29.85 -32.39 83.98
C ARG A 509 -31.04 -31.62 84.59
N VAL A 510 -31.88 -32.30 85.37
CA VAL A 510 -33.09 -31.70 86.00
C VAL A 510 -32.75 -31.07 87.37
N VAL A 511 -33.09 -29.79 87.58
CA VAL A 511 -32.96 -29.08 88.87
C VAL A 511 -34.26 -28.33 89.20
N ARG A 512 -34.77 -28.44 90.44
CA ARG A 512 -35.99 -27.77 90.91
C ARG A 512 -35.87 -27.30 92.38
N CYS A 513 -36.02 -26.00 92.64
CA CYS A 513 -36.11 -25.45 94.00
C CYS A 513 -37.57 -25.35 94.49
N PRO A 514 -37.86 -25.67 95.77
CA PRO A 514 -39.19 -25.57 96.36
C PRO A 514 -39.62 -24.11 96.56
N LYS A 515 -40.93 -23.85 96.63
CA LYS A 515 -41.49 -22.52 96.91
C LYS A 515 -40.95 -21.93 98.23
N PRO A 516 -40.34 -20.73 98.22
CA PRO A 516 -39.92 -20.04 99.45
C PRO A 516 -41.11 -19.68 100.35
N ALA A 517 -40.97 -19.87 101.67
CA ALA A 517 -41.98 -19.50 102.66
C ALA A 517 -41.42 -18.49 103.66
N VAL A 518 -41.96 -17.26 103.64
CA VAL A 518 -41.60 -16.16 104.57
C VAL A 518 -42.89 -15.59 105.16
N GLU A 519 -43.00 -15.54 106.49
CA GLU A 519 -44.20 -15.05 107.19
C GLU A 519 -44.41 -13.54 106.97
N ARG A 520 -45.66 -13.13 106.72
CA ARG A 520 -46.07 -11.73 106.49
C ARG A 520 -45.28 -11.03 105.36
N ALA A 521 -44.82 -11.81 104.38
CA ALA A 521 -44.16 -11.34 103.17
C ALA A 521 -44.85 -11.84 101.89
N ARG A 522 -44.84 -11.04 100.83
CA ARG A 522 -45.29 -11.37 99.47
C ARG A 522 -44.08 -11.65 98.58
N MET A 523 -44.12 -12.72 97.78
CA MET A 523 -43.06 -13.05 96.82
C MET A 523 -43.50 -12.99 95.35
N THR A 524 -42.58 -12.63 94.44
CA THR A 524 -42.79 -12.53 92.98
C THR A 524 -41.62 -13.16 92.20
N PRO A 525 -41.87 -13.99 91.16
CA PRO A 525 -43.18 -14.49 90.70
C PRO A 525 -43.72 -15.61 91.61
N GLN A 526 -45.06 -15.75 91.67
CA GLN A 526 -45.70 -16.80 92.47
C GLN A 526 -45.73 -18.13 91.71
N ARG A 527 -44.72 -18.97 91.90
CA ARG A 527 -44.66 -20.34 91.36
C ARG A 527 -44.45 -21.35 92.50
N LEU A 528 -44.81 -22.61 92.24
CA LEU A 528 -44.65 -23.73 93.18
C LEU A 528 -43.23 -24.33 93.13
N THR A 529 -42.59 -24.31 91.96
CA THR A 529 -41.23 -24.84 91.72
C THR A 529 -40.48 -23.95 90.74
N PHE A 530 -39.16 -23.82 90.94
CA PHE A 530 -38.30 -22.92 90.17
C PHE A 530 -37.12 -23.69 89.55
N PRO A 531 -36.80 -23.49 88.25
CA PRO A 531 -35.65 -24.13 87.63
C PRO A 531 -34.33 -23.49 88.07
N TYR A 532 -33.20 -24.15 87.76
CA TYR A 532 -31.85 -23.62 88.00
C TYR A 532 -31.69 -22.19 87.46
N GLY A 533 -31.10 -21.30 88.27
CA GLY A 533 -30.85 -19.90 87.93
C GLY A 533 -32.06 -18.97 88.08
N ALA A 534 -33.26 -19.47 88.37
CA ALA A 534 -34.45 -18.63 88.54
C ALA A 534 -34.41 -17.81 89.84
N GLY A 535 -34.74 -16.52 89.76
CA GLY A 535 -34.78 -15.57 90.87
C GLY A 535 -36.19 -15.24 91.38
N VAL A 536 -36.33 -14.98 92.68
CA VAL A 536 -37.57 -14.59 93.36
C VAL A 536 -37.32 -13.39 94.28
N ARG A 537 -38.24 -12.42 94.27
CA ARG A 537 -38.18 -11.19 95.09
C ARG A 537 -39.24 -11.16 96.19
N PHE A 538 -38.95 -10.55 97.35
CA PHE A 538 -39.80 -10.50 98.57
C PHE A 538 -40.13 -9.06 99.04
N SER A 539 -41.31 -8.86 99.63
CA SER A 539 -41.76 -7.60 100.27
C SER A 539 -42.66 -7.84 101.51
N CYS A 540 -42.57 -7.01 102.57
CA CYS A 540 -43.33 -7.18 103.84
C CYS A 540 -44.70 -6.46 103.86
N GLU A 541 -45.62 -6.93 104.71
CA GLU A 541 -46.90 -6.30 105.03
C GLU A 541 -46.76 -5.02 105.90
N GLU A 542 -47.79 -4.17 105.93
CA GLU A 542 -47.80 -2.89 106.66
C GLU A 542 -47.50 -3.03 108.16
N GLY A 543 -46.70 -2.12 108.72
CA GLY A 543 -46.25 -2.15 110.12
C GLY A 543 -45.03 -3.07 110.37
N PHE A 544 -44.52 -3.74 109.34
CA PHE A 544 -43.30 -4.56 109.38
C PHE A 544 -42.25 -4.10 108.35
N VAL A 545 -40.98 -4.28 108.67
CA VAL A 545 -39.84 -3.96 107.79
C VAL A 545 -39.06 -5.22 107.41
N LEU A 546 -38.61 -5.31 106.15
CA LEU A 546 -37.89 -6.46 105.58
C LEU A 546 -36.42 -6.46 106.02
N ARG A 547 -35.95 -7.60 106.53
CA ARG A 547 -34.58 -7.81 106.98
C ARG A 547 -33.99 -9.03 106.28
N GLY A 548 -32.97 -8.79 105.46
CA GLY A 548 -32.32 -9.76 104.57
C GLY A 548 -32.35 -9.31 103.11
N ASP A 549 -31.82 -10.12 102.21
CA ASP A 549 -31.83 -9.83 100.78
C ASP A 549 -33.25 -9.92 100.21
N ALA A 550 -33.63 -8.89 99.46
CA ALA A 550 -34.96 -8.84 98.85
C ALA A 550 -35.10 -9.84 97.69
N GLU A 551 -34.02 -10.45 97.19
CA GLU A 551 -34.04 -11.35 96.03
C GLU A 551 -33.13 -12.57 96.25
N SER A 552 -33.58 -13.75 95.82
CA SER A 552 -32.84 -15.02 95.97
C SER A 552 -32.99 -15.89 94.73
N ARG A 553 -31.96 -16.69 94.38
CA ARG A 553 -31.88 -17.54 93.17
C ARG A 553 -31.78 -19.02 93.51
N CYS A 554 -32.32 -19.85 92.61
CA CYS A 554 -32.24 -21.30 92.69
C CYS A 554 -30.88 -21.81 92.21
N LEU A 555 -30.12 -22.46 93.09
CA LEU A 555 -28.80 -23.04 92.80
C LEU A 555 -28.90 -24.48 92.26
N ALA A 556 -27.78 -25.02 91.80
CA ALA A 556 -27.68 -26.37 91.22
C ALA A 556 -27.98 -27.50 92.22
N ASP A 557 -27.85 -27.20 93.51
CA ASP A 557 -28.15 -28.10 94.64
C ASP A 557 -29.63 -28.02 95.09
N GLY A 558 -30.44 -27.15 94.49
CA GLY A 558 -31.84 -26.95 94.85
C GLY A 558 -32.07 -25.97 96.02
N ALA A 559 -31.04 -25.28 96.50
CA ALA A 559 -31.14 -24.28 97.55
C ALA A 559 -31.38 -22.85 97.00
N TRP A 560 -31.89 -21.97 97.88
CA TRP A 560 -32.08 -20.55 97.61
C TRP A 560 -30.89 -19.73 98.13
N HIS A 561 -30.28 -18.94 97.25
CA HIS A 561 -29.16 -18.07 97.60
C HIS A 561 -29.28 -16.66 96.97
N PRO A 562 -29.13 -15.57 97.73
CA PRO A 562 -28.92 -15.48 99.18
C PRO A 562 -30.07 -16.07 100.03
N PRO A 563 -29.88 -16.37 101.32
CA PRO A 563 -30.93 -16.97 102.16
C PRO A 563 -32.17 -16.05 102.28
N LEU A 564 -33.34 -16.64 102.53
CA LEU A 564 -34.63 -15.94 102.49
C LEU A 564 -34.75 -14.85 103.59
N PRO A 565 -35.38 -13.69 103.30
CA PRO A 565 -35.52 -12.58 104.27
C PRO A 565 -36.61 -12.80 105.32
N SER A 566 -36.71 -11.92 106.33
CA SER A 566 -37.72 -11.94 107.41
C SER A 566 -38.37 -10.55 107.67
N CYS A 567 -39.62 -10.50 108.15
CA CYS A 567 -40.36 -9.25 108.43
C CYS A 567 -40.51 -8.98 109.94
N GLN A 568 -40.13 -7.79 110.44
CA GLN A 568 -40.16 -7.43 111.89
C GLN A 568 -40.91 -6.11 112.19
N PRO A 569 -41.56 -5.94 113.35
CA PRO A 569 -42.42 -4.77 113.66
C PRO A 569 -41.66 -3.47 114.05
N VAL A 570 -42.25 -2.30 113.79
CA VAL A 570 -41.65 -0.94 114.00
C VAL A 570 -41.91 -0.34 115.40
N ARG A 571 -40.97 0.45 115.99
CA ARG A 571 -41.05 1.10 117.35
C ARG A 571 -40.46 2.53 117.39
N CYS A 572 -40.97 3.46 118.23
CA CYS A 572 -40.42 4.83 118.43
C CYS A 572 -39.65 5.03 119.76
N PRO A 573 -38.47 5.69 119.79
CA PRO A 573 -37.70 5.96 121.02
C PRO A 573 -38.13 7.26 121.74
N GLN A 574 -37.84 7.38 123.04
CA GLN A 574 -38.10 8.58 123.85
C GLN A 574 -37.38 9.84 123.30
N PRO A 575 -38.05 11.02 123.19
CA PRO A 575 -37.40 12.28 122.81
C PRO A 575 -36.40 12.82 123.85
N SER A 576 -35.36 13.51 123.38
CA SER A 576 -34.25 14.06 124.17
C SER A 576 -34.68 15.25 125.07
N ARG A 577 -34.24 15.26 126.35
CA ARG A 577 -34.56 16.33 127.34
C ARG A 577 -33.89 17.67 126.96
N GLN A 578 -34.70 18.71 126.73
CA GLN A 578 -34.26 20.12 126.61
C GLN A 578 -34.60 20.87 127.92
N GLU A 579 -33.74 21.77 128.40
CA GLU A 579 -33.85 22.39 129.75
C GLU A 579 -35.19 23.10 130.02
N ASP A 580 -35.84 23.61 128.97
CA ASP A 580 -37.11 24.34 129.04
C ASP A 580 -38.36 23.42 128.93
N MET A 581 -38.18 22.10 128.74
CA MET A 581 -39.23 21.12 128.43
C MET A 581 -39.36 20.01 129.50
N VAL A 582 -40.57 19.81 130.01
CA VAL A 582 -40.84 18.80 131.06
C VAL A 582 -41.88 17.79 130.58
N PHE A 583 -41.50 16.51 130.55
CA PHE A 583 -42.39 15.39 130.24
C PHE A 583 -43.18 14.98 131.50
N ARG A 584 -44.49 14.75 131.38
CA ARG A 584 -45.31 14.33 132.53
C ARG A 584 -44.94 12.93 133.03
N THR A 585 -44.78 11.98 132.10
CA THR A 585 -44.48 10.57 132.39
C THR A 585 -43.62 9.96 131.27
N PRO A 586 -42.28 10.03 131.34
CA PRO A 586 -41.42 9.51 130.27
C PRO A 586 -41.28 7.97 130.29
N LYS A 587 -41.55 7.29 129.17
CA LYS A 587 -41.15 5.89 128.84
C LYS A 587 -39.96 5.86 127.88
N LEU A 588 -39.14 4.80 127.91
CA LEU A 588 -37.99 4.61 127.00
C LEU A 588 -38.38 4.46 125.52
N TRP A 589 -39.50 3.82 125.22
CA TRP A 589 -40.02 3.61 123.86
C TRP A 589 -41.55 3.51 123.87
N TYR A 590 -42.14 3.79 122.71
CA TYR A 590 -43.58 3.88 122.49
C TYR A 590 -43.97 3.10 121.24
N ALA A 591 -45.12 2.44 121.28
CA ALA A 591 -45.67 1.73 120.14
C ALA A 591 -46.30 2.69 119.12
N VAL A 592 -46.47 2.23 117.89
CA VAL A 592 -47.19 2.98 116.85
C VAL A 592 -48.60 3.34 117.35
N ASN A 593 -48.98 4.62 117.20
CA ASN A 593 -50.20 5.29 117.70
C ASN A 593 -50.25 5.61 119.21
N GLU A 594 -49.15 5.45 119.95
CA GLU A 594 -49.09 5.84 121.37
C GLU A 594 -48.63 7.31 121.53
N THR A 595 -49.27 8.08 122.43
CA THR A 595 -49.08 9.53 122.64
C THR A 595 -48.20 9.89 123.84
N LEU A 596 -47.36 10.91 123.67
CA LEU A 596 -46.46 11.52 124.66
C LEU A 596 -46.94 12.94 125.01
N LEU A 597 -47.03 13.26 126.31
CA LEU A 597 -47.49 14.56 126.83
C LEU A 597 -46.36 15.36 127.53
N PHE A 598 -46.19 16.64 127.18
CA PHE A 598 -45.15 17.54 127.72
C PHE A 598 -45.59 19.01 127.82
N TYR A 599 -44.83 19.86 128.53
CA TYR A 599 -45.06 21.31 128.58
C TYR A 599 -43.76 22.12 128.64
N CYS A 600 -43.84 23.42 128.34
CA CYS A 600 -42.71 24.35 128.22
C CYS A 600 -42.71 25.42 129.33
N ARG A 601 -41.51 25.80 129.83
CA ARG A 601 -41.30 26.76 130.93
C ARG A 601 -40.43 27.95 130.46
N SER A 602 -40.88 29.21 130.62
CA SER A 602 -40.04 30.41 130.46
C SER A 602 -40.38 31.48 131.52
N ASP A 603 -39.36 32.11 132.12
CA ASP A 603 -39.44 33.17 133.15
C ASP A 603 -40.42 32.89 134.31
N GLY A 604 -40.45 31.64 134.79
CA GLY A 604 -41.18 31.26 136.00
C GLY A 604 -42.70 31.06 135.85
N ARG A 605 -43.27 31.13 134.64
CA ARG A 605 -44.67 30.76 134.38
C ARG A 605 -44.79 29.62 133.36
N GLN A 606 -45.79 28.76 133.56
CA GLN A 606 -46.09 27.63 132.67
C GLN A 606 -46.87 28.15 131.45
N LEU A 607 -46.31 28.01 130.25
CA LEU A 607 -46.90 28.63 129.04
C LEU A 607 -48.01 27.79 128.40
N VAL A 608 -47.77 26.53 128.00
CA VAL A 608 -48.72 25.68 127.26
C VAL A 608 -48.40 24.18 127.44
N ASN A 609 -49.43 23.31 127.51
CA ASN A 609 -49.30 21.85 127.45
C ASN A 609 -49.43 21.35 125.99
N SER A 610 -48.56 20.45 125.54
CA SER A 610 -48.49 19.91 124.16
C SER A 610 -48.39 18.38 124.13
N GLU A 611 -48.80 17.76 123.02
CA GLU A 611 -48.80 16.29 122.82
C GLU A 611 -48.21 15.87 121.46
N SER A 612 -47.63 14.66 121.40
CA SER A 612 -46.98 14.07 120.21
C SER A 612 -47.25 12.56 120.13
N THR A 613 -47.57 12.01 118.94
CA THR A 613 -47.91 10.58 118.74
C THR A 613 -46.85 9.85 117.91
N CYS A 614 -46.54 8.58 118.22
CA CYS A 614 -45.64 7.74 117.44
C CYS A 614 -46.30 7.24 116.14
N SER A 615 -45.69 7.49 114.98
CA SER A 615 -46.17 7.09 113.65
C SER A 615 -45.70 5.70 113.24
N ALA A 616 -46.38 5.08 112.27
CA ALA A 616 -46.04 3.78 111.68
C ALA A 616 -44.64 3.74 111.05
N ASN A 617 -44.05 4.91 110.75
CA ASN A 617 -42.68 5.04 110.24
C ASN A 617 -41.64 5.23 111.35
N GLY A 618 -42.01 5.08 112.63
CA GLY A 618 -41.08 5.18 113.76
C GLY A 618 -40.71 6.60 114.19
N THR A 619 -41.50 7.62 113.81
CA THR A 619 -41.25 9.05 114.10
C THR A 619 -42.38 9.71 114.92
N TRP A 620 -42.08 10.80 115.65
CA TRP A 620 -43.05 11.53 116.48
C TRP A 620 -43.76 12.65 115.71
N ILE A 621 -45.09 12.71 115.81
CA ILE A 621 -45.93 13.66 115.08
C ILE A 621 -46.99 14.30 116.01
N PRO A 622 -47.02 15.64 116.19
CA PRO A 622 -45.98 16.60 115.79
C PRO A 622 -44.68 16.43 116.61
N LEU A 623 -43.53 16.90 116.12
CA LEU A 623 -42.27 16.77 116.87
C LEU A 623 -42.34 17.53 118.22
N PRO A 624 -42.02 16.89 119.35
CA PRO A 624 -42.05 17.52 120.65
C PRO A 624 -40.90 18.52 120.77
N THR A 625 -41.19 19.84 120.70
CA THR A 625 -40.22 20.94 120.93
C THR A 625 -40.88 22.16 121.58
N CYS A 626 -40.12 22.99 122.32
CA CYS A 626 -40.58 24.26 122.92
C CYS A 626 -40.10 25.47 122.11
N ARG A 627 -41.01 26.38 121.69
CA ARG A 627 -40.67 27.57 120.87
C ARG A 627 -40.30 28.79 121.72
N LYS A 628 -39.11 29.37 121.53
CA LYS A 628 -38.78 30.79 121.83
C LYS A 628 -39.07 31.65 120.60
N ARG A 629 -39.61 32.86 120.79
CA ARG A 629 -40.10 33.72 119.70
C ARG A 629 -38.99 34.65 119.22
N ASP A 630 -38.40 34.41 118.04
CA ASP A 630 -37.93 35.50 117.18
C ASP A 630 -37.69 35.14 115.70
N THR A 631 -37.76 36.19 114.87
CA THR A 631 -37.09 36.42 113.58
C THR A 631 -37.45 35.59 112.32
N CYS A 632 -38.73 35.27 112.08
CA CYS A 632 -39.19 34.89 110.71
C CYS A 632 -40.46 35.63 110.23
N GLU A 633 -40.94 36.64 110.98
CA GLU A 633 -41.92 37.62 110.48
C GLU A 633 -41.27 38.81 109.74
N LYS A 634 -39.93 38.90 109.73
CA LYS A 634 -39.18 39.90 108.92
C LYS A 634 -38.92 39.46 107.46
N ILE A 635 -38.95 38.15 107.16
CA ILE A 635 -38.61 37.63 105.81
C ILE A 635 -39.83 37.60 104.87
N LEU A 636 -41.05 37.50 105.41
CA LEU A 636 -42.27 37.52 104.59
C LEU A 636 -42.56 38.88 103.95
N ARG A 637 -41.95 39.98 104.43
CA ARG A 637 -42.14 41.34 103.88
C ARG A 637 -41.33 41.66 102.60
N HIS A 638 -40.47 40.77 102.12
CA HIS A 638 -39.73 40.99 100.86
C HIS A 638 -40.09 40.04 99.72
N ARG A 639 -41.20 39.30 99.83
CA ARG A 639 -41.74 38.53 98.70
C ARG A 639 -42.18 39.41 97.52
N GLU A 640 -42.38 40.71 97.74
CA GLU A 640 -42.70 41.66 96.65
C GLU A 640 -41.46 42.21 95.92
N ALA A 641 -40.22 41.81 96.26
CA ALA A 641 -39.01 42.36 95.66
C ALA A 641 -38.32 41.50 94.57
N PHE A 642 -38.79 40.29 94.27
CA PHE A 642 -38.19 39.47 93.19
C PHE A 642 -39.15 39.26 92.02
N GLN A 643 -39.36 40.35 91.26
CA GLN A 643 -39.57 40.28 89.82
C GLN A 643 -38.21 40.25 89.14
N CYS A 644 -37.82 39.12 88.55
CA CYS A 644 -37.11 39.06 87.27
C CYS A 644 -36.82 37.59 86.93
N GLY A 645 -37.28 37.17 85.76
CA GLY A 645 -37.26 35.79 85.33
C GLY A 645 -35.86 35.31 84.96
N ILE A 646 -35.47 34.20 85.60
CA ILE A 646 -34.53 33.22 85.04
C ILE A 646 -35.12 31.83 85.37
N PRO A 647 -35.63 31.07 84.39
CA PRO A 647 -36.08 29.70 84.62
C PRO A 647 -34.87 28.78 84.87
N LEU A 648 -34.86 28.17 86.06
CA LEU A 648 -33.82 27.30 86.65
C LEU A 648 -33.61 25.94 85.95
N ILE A 649 -33.85 25.85 84.63
CA ILE A 649 -33.85 24.59 83.86
C ILE A 649 -32.48 24.23 83.25
N GLU A 650 -31.46 25.10 83.35
CA GLU A 650 -30.11 24.85 82.79
C GLU A 650 -28.99 24.60 83.82
N LEU A 651 -29.27 24.46 85.11
CA LEU A 651 -28.24 24.12 86.11
C LEU A 651 -28.11 22.59 86.24
N LYS A 652 -27.21 22.00 85.46
CA LYS A 652 -27.11 20.54 85.30
C LYS A 652 -26.18 19.84 86.29
N THR A 653 -25.51 20.53 87.21
CA THR A 653 -24.81 19.86 88.31
C THR A 653 -24.84 20.62 89.65
N LEU A 654 -24.88 19.88 90.75
CA LEU A 654 -24.89 20.39 92.14
C LEU A 654 -23.72 21.34 92.44
N LEU A 655 -22.59 21.14 91.73
CA LEU A 655 -21.40 21.99 91.83
C LEU A 655 -21.65 23.42 91.32
N GLU A 656 -22.52 23.60 90.31
CA GLU A 656 -22.84 24.91 89.73
C GLU A 656 -23.76 25.73 90.66
N VAL A 657 -24.69 25.07 91.37
CA VAL A 657 -25.55 25.72 92.37
C VAL A 657 -24.75 26.15 93.61
N GLN A 658 -23.80 25.32 94.06
CA GLN A 658 -22.89 25.68 95.13
C GLN A 658 -21.96 26.83 94.74
N LYS A 659 -21.50 26.85 93.48
CA LYS A 659 -20.69 27.95 92.96
C LYS A 659 -21.46 29.27 92.95
N LEU A 660 -22.72 29.26 92.49
CA LEU A 660 -23.59 30.44 92.46
C LEU A 660 -23.92 30.97 93.88
N TYR A 661 -24.17 30.08 94.85
CA TYR A 661 -24.40 30.47 96.24
C TYR A 661 -23.14 31.09 96.88
N LEU A 662 -21.97 30.53 96.58
CA LEU A 662 -20.69 31.07 97.04
C LEU A 662 -20.32 32.39 96.33
N GLU A 663 -20.72 32.56 95.07
CA GLU A 663 -20.54 33.81 94.32
C GLU A 663 -21.46 34.93 94.85
N ILE A 664 -22.70 34.61 95.23
CA ILE A 664 -23.62 35.54 95.90
C ILE A 664 -23.08 35.93 97.28
N GLN A 665 -22.61 34.96 98.09
CA GLN A 665 -21.97 35.27 99.37
C GLN A 665 -20.66 36.06 99.23
N LYS A 666 -19.95 35.91 98.11
CA LYS A 666 -18.75 36.69 97.81
C LYS A 666 -19.09 38.13 97.42
N LEU A 667 -20.11 38.31 96.58
CA LEU A 667 -20.60 39.64 96.18
C LEU A 667 -21.25 40.41 97.35
N GLU A 668 -21.95 39.74 98.27
CA GLU A 668 -22.47 40.32 99.52
C GLU A 668 -21.39 40.74 100.53
N LYS A 669 -20.14 40.31 100.30
CA LYS A 669 -18.98 40.66 101.14
C LYS A 669 -18.05 41.69 100.47
N GLU A 670 -18.20 41.91 99.16
CA GLU A 670 -17.48 42.91 98.36
C GLU A 670 -18.29 44.20 98.13
N LEU A 671 -19.62 44.14 98.29
CA LEU A 671 -20.51 45.27 98.58
C LEU A 671 -20.55 45.54 100.09
#